data_AF-A0A3D2U0P8-F1
#
_entry.id   AF-A0A3D2U0P8-F1
#
_cell.length_a   1.000
_cell.length_b   1.000
_cell.length_c   1.000
_cell.angle_alpha   90.00
_cell.angle_beta   90.00
_cell.angle_gamma   90.00
#
_symmetry.space_group_name_H-M   'P 1'
#
loop_
_entity.id
_entity.type
_entity.pdbx_description
1 polymer ?
#
loop_
_entity_poly.entity_id
_entity_poly.type
_entity_poly.pdbx_seq_one_letter_code
_entity_poly.pdbx_strand_id
1 'polypeptide(L)'
;MASRRQSSRSSGPVAEVPGGQAAVFRNGRPEKYGLYDPANEHDSCGVGFVAHIKGQRSRQIVDDSLHMLNHMVHRGACGCEPNTGDGAGILTALPYEFLERVASDDLGVTLPERGSYGVGLVFLPKDEAERATCKQAVNRVIEEEGQVLLGWRDVPVDPDGADIGPSARAAEPAVEMLFVGAADGIGQEELDRQLFVIRKRCSHELRGSELREALLFYVCSLSTKVLIYKGMLTSEQVPLYFTDLQDPGYTSHLAMVHSRFSTNTFPSWDRAQPNRFMSHNGEINTLRGNANWMHARQGSLQSELFGEDMSRMFPVIEPDCSDSGNYDNALEFLYHAGRSLPEAVMMMIPEAWQNHHSMSEQKRSFYEYHSALQEPWDGPASISFTDGKYIGAVLDRNGLRPSRFYVTHDDRVVMASEVGVLEVEPSNIRQKGRLQPGKMFLVDFEQGKIVTDEELKNEVSTKRPYGEWLENQRVQLSDLPPAEACEAYSPSELINRMKAFGYTTETLRFMLLPLLDQQKDPIGSMGNDAALACLSDHPRMIYDYFKQLFAQVTNPAIDSIREEVIMSLECYVGPEGNLLETSEAQAHRLSIPHPILTNEELASIRSLDFGRWTTRTVDITYPRGESASGLQPALDRMCAEVESAIAAGDSFVVLSDRDAGPDRIPVSSLLACGAVHHHLVRNELRTRIGLIVESGEAREVHHHCLLVGYGADAINPYLTFEAIS
;
A
#
# COMPACT_ATOMS: atom_id res chain seq x y z
N MET A 1 -29.29 -68.69 10.65
CA MET A 1 -29.06 -68.77 12.10
C MET A 1 -28.16 -67.60 12.48
N ALA A 2 -28.70 -66.41 12.77
CA ALA A 2 -29.26 -66.02 14.07
C ALA A 2 -28.24 -66.13 15.22
N SER A 3 -27.68 -64.99 15.63
CA SER A 3 -27.39 -64.70 17.05
C SER A 3 -26.99 -63.23 17.22
N ARG A 4 -27.95 -62.42 17.70
CA ARG A 4 -27.73 -61.13 18.35
C ARG A 4 -27.08 -61.37 19.72
N ARG A 5 -26.20 -60.46 20.16
CA ARG A 5 -26.29 -59.87 21.51
C ARG A 5 -25.72 -58.46 21.52
N GLN A 6 -26.55 -57.56 22.04
CA GLN A 6 -26.33 -56.14 22.26
C GLN A 6 -25.27 -55.90 23.35
N SER A 7 -24.53 -54.80 23.24
CA SER A 7 -24.10 -54.04 24.42
C SER A 7 -24.35 -52.56 24.18
N SER A 8 -25.25 -52.03 25.00
CA SER A 8 -25.60 -50.64 25.22
C SER A 8 -24.37 -49.74 25.42
N ARG A 9 -24.28 -48.65 24.65
CA ARG A 9 -23.67 -47.41 25.14
C ARG A 9 -24.68 -46.29 24.99
N SER A 10 -25.04 -45.75 26.15
CA SER A 10 -25.89 -44.60 26.38
C SER A 10 -25.46 -43.41 25.54
N SER A 11 -26.41 -42.78 24.86
CA SER A 11 -26.32 -41.40 24.40
C SER A 11 -26.12 -40.50 25.61
N GLY A 12 -24.87 -40.18 25.93
CA GLY A 12 -24.56 -39.05 26.80
C GLY A 12 -25.07 -37.75 26.15
N PRO A 13 -25.36 -36.71 26.94
CA PRO A 13 -25.77 -35.44 26.37
C PRO A 13 -24.66 -34.96 25.44
N VAL A 14 -25.03 -34.58 24.22
CA VAL A 14 -24.17 -33.77 23.36
C VAL A 14 -23.74 -32.59 24.22
N ALA A 15 -22.45 -32.45 24.47
CA ALA A 15 -21.92 -31.29 25.17
C ALA A 15 -22.43 -30.07 24.41
N GLU A 16 -23.29 -29.28 25.04
CA GLU A 16 -23.69 -27.98 24.54
C GLU A 16 -22.39 -27.24 24.24
N VAL A 17 -22.18 -26.94 22.96
CA VAL A 17 -21.17 -25.97 22.55
C VAL A 17 -21.48 -24.72 23.36
N PRO A 18 -20.54 -24.21 24.19
CA PRO A 18 -20.77 -22.99 24.94
C PRO A 18 -21.21 -21.94 23.93
N GLY A 19 -22.40 -21.37 24.16
CA GLY A 19 -23.04 -20.44 23.24
C GLY A 19 -22.01 -19.50 22.65
N GLY A 20 -21.81 -19.60 21.34
CA GLY A 20 -20.90 -18.72 20.63
C GLY A 20 -21.27 -17.31 21.04
N GLN A 21 -20.32 -16.59 21.64
CA GLN A 21 -20.46 -15.16 21.81
C GLN A 21 -20.85 -14.62 20.44
N ALA A 22 -22.04 -14.02 20.35
CA ALA A 22 -22.41 -13.25 19.18
C ALA A 22 -21.25 -12.30 18.91
N ALA A 23 -20.63 -12.39 17.74
CA ALA A 23 -19.55 -11.51 17.34
C ALA A 23 -20.01 -10.08 17.66
N VAL A 24 -19.30 -9.41 18.58
CA VAL A 24 -19.68 -8.07 19.02
C VAL A 24 -19.36 -7.15 17.83
N PHE A 25 -20.39 -6.78 17.08
CA PHE A 25 -20.24 -5.92 15.90
C PHE A 25 -20.14 -4.46 16.35
N ARG A 26 -18.94 -3.87 16.29
CA ARG A 26 -18.84 -2.41 16.17
C ARG A 26 -19.19 -2.06 14.72
N ASN A 27 -20.40 -1.52 14.51
CA ASN A 27 -20.88 -0.97 13.22
C ASN A 27 -20.91 -1.91 12.01
N GLY A 28 -21.26 -3.19 12.20
CA GLY A 28 -21.49 -4.13 11.08
C GLY A 28 -20.24 -4.76 10.48
N ARG A 29 -19.04 -4.50 11.05
CA ARG A 29 -17.80 -5.21 10.73
C ARG A 29 -17.48 -6.26 11.79
N PRO A 30 -17.08 -7.50 11.43
CA PRO A 30 -16.61 -8.47 12.40
C PRO A 30 -15.18 -8.15 12.83
N GLU A 31 -14.89 -8.28 14.12
CA GLU A 31 -13.51 -8.37 14.60
C GLU A 31 -12.85 -9.67 14.12
N LYS A 32 -11.52 -9.72 14.18
CA LYS A 32 -10.76 -10.94 13.90
C LYS A 32 -11.29 -12.09 14.77
N TYR A 33 -11.81 -13.13 14.13
CA TYR A 33 -12.41 -14.27 14.83
C TYR A 33 -12.11 -15.58 14.10
N GLY A 34 -11.51 -16.54 14.81
CA GLY A 34 -11.07 -17.80 14.22
C GLY A 34 -10.03 -17.58 13.12
N LEU A 35 -10.33 -18.05 11.90
CA LEU A 35 -9.48 -17.89 10.72
C LEU A 35 -9.77 -16.62 9.90
N TYR A 36 -10.84 -15.89 10.24
CA TYR A 36 -11.17 -14.63 9.57
C TYR A 36 -10.29 -13.50 10.09
N ASP A 37 -9.64 -12.79 9.18
CA ASP A 37 -8.87 -11.58 9.45
C ASP A 37 -9.30 -10.50 8.43
N PRO A 38 -9.86 -9.36 8.87
CA PRO A 38 -10.26 -8.26 7.99
C PRO A 38 -9.14 -7.73 7.09
N ALA A 39 -7.87 -7.96 7.44
CA ALA A 39 -6.71 -7.56 6.65
C ALA A 39 -6.45 -8.45 5.41
N ASN A 40 -7.29 -9.46 5.14
CA ASN A 40 -7.21 -10.34 3.96
C ASN A 40 -8.34 -10.04 2.94
N GLU A 41 -8.93 -8.85 2.97
CA GLU A 41 -10.04 -8.49 2.09
C GLU A 41 -9.53 -7.87 0.77
N HIS A 42 -10.19 -8.25 -0.34
CA HIS A 42 -9.77 -7.90 -1.70
C HIS A 42 -10.96 -7.40 -2.54
N ASP A 43 -10.68 -6.51 -3.50
CA ASP A 43 -11.65 -5.90 -4.39
C ASP A 43 -11.23 -6.00 -5.88
N SER A 44 -12.19 -5.93 -6.80
CA SER A 44 -11.99 -5.91 -8.26
C SER A 44 -13.12 -5.09 -8.89
N CYS A 45 -12.92 -4.38 -10.01
CA CYS A 45 -13.85 -3.26 -10.32
C CYS A 45 -14.10 -2.98 -11.82
N GLY A 46 -14.96 -2.00 -12.09
CA GLY A 46 -14.98 -1.21 -13.33
C GLY A 46 -14.50 0.21 -13.03
N VAL A 47 -13.57 0.74 -13.85
CA VAL A 47 -13.08 2.13 -13.76
C VAL A 47 -13.17 2.80 -15.12
N GLY A 48 -13.45 4.11 -15.12
CA GLY A 48 -13.41 4.95 -16.30
C GLY A 48 -13.57 6.44 -16.01
N PHE A 49 -13.31 7.26 -17.01
CA PHE A 49 -13.52 8.70 -16.95
C PHE A 49 -13.89 9.30 -18.31
N VAL A 50 -14.60 10.43 -18.26
CA VAL A 50 -14.85 11.32 -19.39
C VAL A 50 -14.26 12.68 -19.07
N ALA A 51 -13.54 13.28 -20.02
CA ALA A 51 -12.97 14.60 -19.85
C ALA A 51 -12.96 15.40 -21.15
N HIS A 52 -12.94 16.72 -21.04
CA HIS A 52 -12.74 17.62 -22.17
C HIS A 52 -11.31 18.16 -22.17
N ILE A 53 -10.53 17.90 -23.22
CA ILE A 53 -9.09 18.17 -23.28
C ILE A 53 -8.77 19.64 -22.99
N LYS A 54 -9.59 20.57 -23.49
CA LYS A 54 -9.45 22.01 -23.28
C LYS A 54 -10.08 22.55 -21.98
N GLY A 55 -10.48 21.69 -21.04
CA GLY A 55 -11.06 22.10 -19.77
C GLY A 55 -12.47 22.73 -19.87
N GLN A 56 -13.20 22.53 -20.97
CA GLN A 56 -14.55 23.08 -21.11
C GLN A 56 -15.55 22.30 -20.25
N ARG A 57 -16.27 23.02 -19.40
CA ARG A 57 -17.25 22.43 -18.47
C ARG A 57 -18.58 22.21 -19.18
N SER A 58 -19.19 21.05 -18.95
CA SER A 58 -20.53 20.77 -19.46
C SER A 58 -21.28 19.78 -18.56
N ARG A 59 -22.61 19.82 -18.63
CA ARG A 59 -23.49 18.81 -18.03
C ARG A 59 -23.31 17.43 -18.69
N GLN A 60 -23.07 17.42 -20.00
CA GLN A 60 -22.89 16.21 -20.80
C GLN A 60 -21.74 15.33 -20.29
N ILE A 61 -20.64 15.91 -19.77
CA ILE A 61 -19.52 15.14 -19.21
C ILE A 61 -19.95 14.33 -17.99
N VAL A 62 -20.83 14.90 -17.15
CA VAL A 62 -21.37 14.21 -15.97
C VAL A 62 -22.34 13.12 -16.42
N ASP A 63 -23.26 13.43 -17.33
CA ASP A 63 -24.24 12.47 -17.84
C ASP A 63 -23.58 11.28 -18.54
N ASP A 64 -22.58 11.54 -19.39
CA ASP A 64 -21.86 10.48 -20.10
C ASP A 64 -21.03 9.61 -19.16
N SER A 65 -20.53 10.18 -18.06
CA SER A 65 -19.80 9.41 -17.04
C SER A 65 -20.75 8.52 -16.21
N LEU A 66 -21.92 9.04 -15.84
CA LEU A 66 -22.96 8.24 -15.17
C LEU A 66 -23.51 7.14 -16.10
N HIS A 67 -23.69 7.45 -17.38
CA HIS A 67 -24.05 6.46 -18.39
C HIS A 67 -22.98 5.38 -18.52
N MET A 68 -21.70 5.76 -18.59
CA MET A 68 -20.56 4.84 -18.58
C MET A 68 -20.56 3.94 -17.34
N LEU A 69 -20.83 4.50 -16.16
CA LEU A 69 -20.90 3.75 -14.90
C LEU A 69 -21.96 2.64 -14.95
N ASN A 70 -23.13 2.93 -15.54
CA ASN A 70 -24.21 1.96 -15.73
C ASN A 70 -23.87 0.86 -16.75
N HIS A 71 -23.01 1.16 -17.72
CA HIS A 71 -22.54 0.17 -18.70
C HIS A 71 -21.39 -0.71 -18.18
N MET A 72 -20.97 -0.53 -16.93
CA MET A 72 -19.98 -1.37 -16.25
C MET A 72 -20.57 -2.22 -15.12
N VAL A 73 -21.91 -2.30 -14.99
CA VAL A 73 -22.59 -3.07 -13.92
C VAL A 73 -22.21 -4.54 -13.92
N HIS A 74 -21.96 -5.16 -15.08
CA HIS A 74 -21.53 -6.57 -15.16
C HIS A 74 -20.13 -6.82 -14.58
N ARG A 75 -19.38 -5.77 -14.25
CA ARG A 75 -18.09 -5.85 -13.52
C ARG A 75 -18.22 -5.56 -12.03
N GLY A 76 -19.37 -5.06 -11.58
CA GLY A 76 -19.69 -4.92 -10.17
C GLY A 76 -20.29 -6.21 -9.61
N ALA A 77 -20.24 -6.37 -8.30
CA ALA A 77 -21.07 -7.36 -7.61
C ALA A 77 -22.32 -6.69 -7.08
N CYS A 78 -23.41 -7.44 -7.07
CA CYS A 78 -24.48 -7.21 -6.10
C CYS A 78 -24.10 -7.94 -4.81
N GLY A 79 -24.37 -7.32 -3.68
CA GLY A 79 -24.22 -7.94 -2.37
C GLY A 79 -25.20 -9.10 -2.17
N CYS A 80 -25.47 -9.48 -0.92
CA CYS A 80 -26.42 -10.55 -0.61
C CYS A 80 -27.87 -10.26 -1.07
N GLU A 81 -28.17 -8.99 -1.39
CA GLU A 81 -29.47 -8.50 -1.84
C GLU A 81 -29.31 -7.88 -3.25
N PRO A 82 -30.29 -8.06 -4.16
CA PRO A 82 -30.19 -7.58 -5.54
C PRO A 82 -30.06 -6.06 -5.65
N ASN A 83 -30.55 -5.32 -4.66
CA ASN A 83 -30.54 -3.86 -4.59
C ASN A 83 -29.49 -3.29 -3.61
N THR A 84 -28.56 -4.12 -3.15
CA THR A 84 -27.39 -3.71 -2.37
C THR A 84 -26.15 -3.85 -3.27
N GLY A 85 -25.49 -2.74 -3.61
CA GLY A 85 -24.22 -2.77 -4.34
C GLY A 85 -23.01 -2.72 -3.41
N ASP A 86 -21.86 -3.26 -3.83
CA ASP A 86 -20.64 -3.24 -3.02
C ASP A 86 -19.97 -1.85 -2.94
N GLY A 87 -20.36 -0.95 -3.83
CA GLY A 87 -19.96 0.45 -3.83
C GLY A 87 -19.83 1.05 -5.22
N ALA A 88 -20.33 2.27 -5.40
CA ALA A 88 -20.20 3.02 -6.64
C ALA A 88 -20.06 4.52 -6.34
N GLY A 89 -19.48 5.25 -7.28
CA GLY A 89 -19.29 6.68 -7.12
C GLY A 89 -18.78 7.41 -8.36
N ILE A 90 -18.77 8.72 -8.24
CA ILE A 90 -18.32 9.69 -9.23
C ILE A 90 -17.49 10.79 -8.56
N LEU A 91 -16.34 11.10 -9.16
CA LEU A 91 -15.51 12.26 -8.85
C LEU A 91 -15.66 13.25 -10.00
N THR A 92 -15.93 14.51 -9.68
CA THR A 92 -15.97 15.60 -10.66
C THR A 92 -15.02 16.72 -10.26
N ALA A 93 -14.71 17.63 -11.19
CA ALA A 93 -14.23 18.93 -10.78
C ALA A 93 -15.32 19.67 -9.97
N LEU A 94 -14.92 20.64 -9.14
CA LEU A 94 -15.85 21.44 -8.35
C LEU A 94 -16.87 22.13 -9.28
N PRO A 95 -18.18 21.89 -9.15
CA PRO A 95 -19.21 22.47 -10.00
C PRO A 95 -19.55 23.89 -9.51
N TYR A 96 -18.69 24.86 -9.82
CA TYR A 96 -18.72 26.20 -9.21
C TYR A 96 -20.10 26.89 -9.22
N GLU A 97 -20.77 26.94 -10.37
CA GLU A 97 -22.08 27.60 -10.49
C GLU A 97 -23.16 26.93 -9.64
N PHE A 98 -23.10 25.60 -9.51
CA PHE A 98 -23.98 24.85 -8.63
C PHE A 98 -23.67 25.15 -7.16
N LEU A 99 -22.39 25.12 -6.78
CA LEU A 99 -21.93 25.37 -5.40
C LEU A 99 -22.25 26.79 -4.92
N GLU A 100 -22.02 27.79 -5.76
CA GLU A 100 -22.35 29.20 -5.49
C GLU A 100 -23.85 29.37 -5.21
N ARG A 101 -24.69 28.70 -5.99
CA ARG A 101 -26.15 28.72 -5.82
C ARG A 101 -26.59 28.04 -4.52
N VAL A 102 -26.16 26.79 -4.27
CA VAL A 102 -26.60 26.05 -3.07
C VAL A 102 -26.04 26.65 -1.77
N ALA A 103 -24.85 27.25 -1.80
CA ALA A 103 -24.34 27.99 -0.66
C ALA A 103 -25.19 29.22 -0.33
N SER A 104 -25.67 29.94 -1.36
CA SER A 104 -26.58 31.07 -1.17
C SER A 104 -27.97 30.60 -0.70
N ASP A 105 -28.54 29.60 -1.35
CA ASP A 105 -29.92 29.17 -1.13
C ASP A 105 -30.09 28.40 0.19
N ASP A 106 -29.14 27.50 0.52
CA ASP A 106 -29.27 26.59 1.66
C ASP A 106 -28.55 27.12 2.92
N LEU A 107 -27.43 27.84 2.76
CA LEU A 107 -26.62 28.35 3.89
C LEU A 107 -26.80 29.86 4.12
N GLY A 108 -27.33 30.60 3.15
CA GLY A 108 -27.35 32.07 3.19
C GLY A 108 -25.94 32.69 3.13
N VAL A 109 -24.97 31.96 2.57
CA VAL A 109 -23.55 32.36 2.51
C VAL A 109 -23.17 32.70 1.08
N THR A 110 -22.51 33.84 0.90
CA THR A 110 -21.84 34.17 -0.37
C THR A 110 -20.44 33.57 -0.33
N LEU A 111 -20.15 32.65 -1.26
CA LEU A 111 -18.83 32.03 -1.33
C LEU A 111 -17.76 33.07 -1.74
N PRO A 112 -16.52 32.93 -1.24
CA PRO A 112 -15.36 33.66 -1.74
C PRO A 112 -15.09 33.38 -3.23
N GLU A 113 -14.10 34.07 -3.79
CA GLU A 113 -13.63 33.81 -5.16
C GLU A 113 -13.21 32.34 -5.34
N ARG A 114 -13.46 31.79 -6.54
CA ARG A 114 -13.07 30.41 -6.90
C ARG A 114 -11.59 30.19 -6.60
N GLY A 115 -11.27 29.09 -5.91
CA GLY A 115 -9.92 28.80 -5.42
C GLY A 115 -9.60 29.36 -4.03
N SER A 116 -10.44 30.23 -3.48
CA SER A 116 -10.34 30.73 -2.09
C SER A 116 -11.30 29.99 -1.13
N TYR A 117 -11.88 28.88 -1.59
CA TYR A 117 -12.68 27.99 -0.76
C TYR A 117 -12.49 26.54 -1.22
N GLY A 118 -12.62 25.61 -0.27
CA GLY A 118 -12.71 24.18 -0.49
C GLY A 118 -14.07 23.65 -0.10
N VAL A 119 -14.50 22.61 -0.81
CA VAL A 119 -15.76 21.92 -0.54
C VAL A 119 -15.49 20.43 -0.43
N GLY A 120 -16.23 19.77 0.45
CA GLY A 120 -16.06 18.35 0.70
C GLY A 120 -17.34 17.67 1.15
N LEU A 121 -17.51 16.41 0.73
CA LEU A 121 -18.55 15.53 1.27
C LEU A 121 -18.01 14.76 2.47
N VAL A 122 -18.74 14.83 3.58
CA VAL A 122 -18.38 14.20 4.84
C VAL A 122 -19.50 13.25 5.26
N PHE A 123 -19.12 12.00 5.50
CA PHE A 123 -19.96 11.02 6.17
C PHE A 123 -19.85 11.24 7.68
N LEU A 124 -20.99 11.27 8.33
CA LEU A 124 -21.15 11.52 9.75
C LEU A 124 -21.97 10.39 10.39
N PRO A 125 -21.86 10.21 11.72
CA PRO A 125 -22.76 9.35 12.48
C PRO A 125 -24.25 9.62 12.19
N LYS A 126 -25.07 8.57 12.27
CA LYS A 126 -26.53 8.68 12.19
C LYS A 126 -27.11 9.30 13.46
N ASP A 127 -26.50 8.94 14.61
CA ASP A 127 -26.88 9.50 15.89
C ASP A 127 -26.63 11.02 15.91
N GLU A 128 -27.67 11.81 16.21
CA GLU A 128 -27.59 13.27 16.13
C GLU A 128 -26.59 13.87 17.12
N ALA A 129 -26.41 13.25 18.30
CA ALA A 129 -25.49 13.74 19.31
C ALA A 129 -24.03 13.42 18.95
N GLU A 130 -23.76 12.20 18.46
CA GLU A 130 -22.44 11.86 17.92
C GLU A 130 -22.09 12.70 16.69
N ARG A 131 -23.07 12.93 15.79
CA ARG A 131 -22.92 13.82 14.63
C ARG A 131 -22.57 15.25 15.03
N ALA A 132 -23.28 15.82 16.01
CA ALA A 132 -22.96 17.15 16.54
C ALA A 132 -21.55 17.21 17.14
N THR A 133 -21.12 16.14 17.82
CA THR A 133 -19.76 16.03 18.37
C THR A 133 -18.71 16.01 17.26
N CYS A 134 -18.92 15.21 16.21
CA CYS A 134 -18.03 15.20 15.04
C CYS A 134 -17.95 16.59 14.36
N LYS A 135 -19.09 17.26 14.15
CA LYS A 135 -19.11 18.61 13.55
C LYS A 135 -18.37 19.63 14.43
N GLN A 136 -18.54 19.57 15.74
CA GLN A 136 -17.81 20.46 16.66
C GLN A 136 -16.29 20.23 16.60
N ALA A 137 -15.85 18.97 16.55
CA ALA A 137 -14.43 18.64 16.40
C ALA A 137 -13.87 19.17 15.07
N VAL A 138 -14.58 18.95 13.96
CA VAL A 138 -14.17 19.46 12.64
C VAL A 138 -14.10 20.99 12.64
N ASN A 139 -15.11 21.67 13.16
CA ASN A 139 -15.13 23.14 13.26
C ASN A 139 -13.94 23.66 14.08
N ARG A 140 -13.65 23.01 15.22
CA ARG A 140 -12.50 23.34 16.06
C ARG A 140 -11.18 23.17 15.30
N VAL A 141 -11.00 22.05 14.58
CA VAL A 141 -9.78 21.80 13.81
C VAL A 141 -9.61 22.83 12.68
N ILE A 142 -10.70 23.22 11.99
CA ILE A 142 -10.67 24.28 10.97
C ILE A 142 -10.17 25.60 11.56
N GLU A 143 -10.68 26.00 12.73
CA GLU A 143 -10.27 27.22 13.43
C GLU A 143 -8.82 27.13 13.92
N GLU A 144 -8.39 25.98 14.46
CA GLU A 144 -7.02 25.73 14.92
C GLU A 144 -6.00 25.79 13.77
N GLU A 145 -6.37 25.34 12.57
CA GLU A 145 -5.56 25.46 11.34
C GLU A 145 -5.73 26.83 10.64
N GLY A 146 -6.39 27.77 11.31
CA GLY A 146 -6.51 29.17 10.87
C GLY A 146 -7.38 29.37 9.62
N GLN A 147 -8.23 28.40 9.25
CA GLN A 147 -9.15 28.53 8.12
C GLN A 147 -10.54 28.98 8.59
N VAL A 148 -11.40 29.37 7.64
CA VAL A 148 -12.73 29.93 7.94
C VAL A 148 -13.80 28.87 7.67
N LEU A 149 -14.57 28.50 8.68
CA LEU A 149 -15.77 27.69 8.47
C LEU A 149 -16.85 28.53 7.77
N LEU A 150 -17.23 28.15 6.55
CA LEU A 150 -18.32 28.80 5.82
C LEU A 150 -19.68 28.18 6.14
N GLY A 151 -19.72 26.86 6.37
CA GLY A 151 -20.93 26.19 6.81
C GLY A 151 -21.01 24.70 6.46
N TRP A 152 -22.09 24.08 6.93
CA TRP A 152 -22.45 22.69 6.66
C TRP A 152 -23.80 22.66 5.95
N ARG A 153 -23.85 22.09 4.76
CA ARG A 153 -25.08 21.88 3.97
C ARG A 153 -25.51 20.44 4.08
N ASP A 154 -26.76 20.20 4.46
CA ASP A 154 -27.36 18.88 4.35
C ASP A 154 -27.48 18.49 2.87
N VAL A 155 -26.90 17.34 2.49
CA VAL A 155 -26.92 16.90 1.10
C VAL A 155 -28.25 16.20 0.84
N PRO A 156 -29.02 16.61 -0.19
CA PRO A 156 -30.29 15.96 -0.49
C PRO A 156 -30.03 14.55 -1.01
N VAL A 157 -30.49 13.56 -0.23
CA VAL A 157 -30.41 12.14 -0.54
C VAL A 157 -31.79 11.50 -0.61
N ASP A 158 -31.96 10.51 -1.49
CA ASP A 158 -33.22 9.77 -1.68
C ASP A 158 -33.02 8.24 -1.58
N PRO A 159 -32.81 7.68 -0.37
CA PRO A 159 -32.62 6.25 -0.17
C PRO A 159 -33.83 5.40 -0.60
N ASP A 160 -35.05 5.94 -0.50
CA ASP A 160 -36.28 5.23 -0.86
C ASP A 160 -36.50 5.24 -2.38
N GLY A 161 -36.32 6.39 -3.05
CA GLY A 161 -36.43 6.50 -4.50
C GLY A 161 -35.31 5.77 -5.26
N ALA A 162 -34.12 5.64 -4.66
CA ALA A 162 -33.03 4.83 -5.18
C ALA A 162 -33.17 3.32 -4.88
N ASP A 163 -34.21 2.89 -4.15
CA ASP A 163 -34.40 1.49 -3.74
C ASP A 163 -33.16 0.89 -3.06
N ILE A 164 -32.58 1.60 -2.08
CA ILE A 164 -31.39 1.11 -1.37
C ILE A 164 -31.74 -0.12 -0.54
N GLY A 165 -30.95 -1.19 -0.72
CA GLY A 165 -31.13 -2.42 0.01
C GLY A 165 -30.93 -2.28 1.53
N PRO A 166 -31.59 -3.13 2.34
CA PRO A 166 -31.57 -3.05 3.80
C PRO A 166 -30.16 -2.99 4.41
N SER A 167 -29.21 -3.75 3.87
CA SER A 167 -27.83 -3.79 4.37
C SER A 167 -27.10 -2.46 4.16
N ALA A 168 -27.22 -1.88 2.96
CA ALA A 168 -26.64 -0.57 2.65
C ALA A 168 -27.31 0.54 3.48
N ARG A 169 -28.64 0.49 3.63
CA ARG A 169 -29.41 1.43 4.46
C ARG A 169 -29.03 1.32 5.94
N ALA A 170 -28.73 0.14 6.44
CA ALA A 170 -28.30 -0.06 7.83
C ALA A 170 -26.95 0.63 8.12
N ALA A 171 -26.03 0.68 7.15
CA ALA A 171 -24.73 1.32 7.27
C ALA A 171 -24.66 2.76 6.71
N GLU A 172 -25.77 3.29 6.19
CA GLU A 172 -25.86 4.62 5.55
C GLU A 172 -25.44 5.76 6.48
N PRO A 173 -24.36 6.52 6.21
CA PRO A 173 -24.02 7.66 7.06
C PRO A 173 -24.99 8.83 6.85
N ALA A 174 -25.03 9.76 7.81
CA ALA A 174 -25.54 11.10 7.50
C ALA A 174 -24.53 11.79 6.56
N VAL A 175 -25.00 12.30 5.43
CA VAL A 175 -24.13 12.93 4.42
C VAL A 175 -24.31 14.44 4.45
N GLU A 176 -23.23 15.16 4.76
CA GLU A 176 -23.23 16.63 4.76
C GLU A 176 -22.06 17.17 3.93
N MET A 177 -22.27 18.33 3.32
CA MET A 177 -21.28 19.05 2.52
C MET A 177 -20.69 20.18 3.34
N LEU A 178 -19.39 20.11 3.57
CA LEU A 178 -18.60 21.07 4.32
C LEU A 178 -18.00 22.12 3.39
N PHE A 179 -18.17 23.40 3.73
CA PHE A 179 -17.57 24.54 3.06
C PHE A 179 -16.53 25.21 3.98
N VAL A 180 -15.31 25.35 3.47
CA VAL A 180 -14.18 25.98 4.19
C VAL A 180 -13.58 27.07 3.31
N GLY A 181 -13.47 28.29 3.82
CA GLY A 181 -12.84 29.43 3.16
C GLY A 181 -11.38 29.58 3.59
N ALA A 182 -10.55 30.08 2.67
CA ALA A 182 -9.20 30.52 3.00
C ALA A 182 -9.23 31.74 3.92
N ALA A 183 -8.29 31.78 4.87
CA ALA A 183 -7.95 33.03 5.55
C ALA A 183 -7.21 34.00 4.63
N ASP A 184 -7.14 35.27 5.05
CA ASP A 184 -6.51 36.34 4.28
C ASP A 184 -5.05 36.01 3.93
N GLY A 185 -4.71 36.08 2.64
CA GLY A 185 -3.36 35.87 2.13
C GLY A 185 -3.00 34.42 1.81
N ILE A 186 -3.94 33.47 1.96
CA ILE A 186 -3.74 32.06 1.59
C ILE A 186 -4.13 31.84 0.12
N GLY A 187 -3.17 31.36 -0.69
CA GLY A 187 -3.42 30.97 -2.07
C GLY A 187 -4.07 29.59 -2.19
N GLN A 188 -4.60 29.25 -3.37
CA GLN A 188 -5.35 28.01 -3.59
C GLN A 188 -4.56 26.74 -3.24
N GLU A 189 -3.29 26.62 -3.66
CA GLU A 189 -2.47 25.42 -3.37
C GLU A 189 -2.19 25.26 -1.89
N GLU A 190 -1.99 26.38 -1.19
CA GLU A 190 -1.80 26.37 0.25
C GLU A 190 -3.10 26.01 0.98
N LEU A 191 -4.24 26.55 0.55
CA LEU A 191 -5.54 26.16 1.07
C LEU A 191 -5.76 24.64 0.89
N ASP A 192 -5.50 24.09 -0.29
CA ASP A 192 -5.68 22.65 -0.56
C ASP A 192 -4.81 21.78 0.37
N ARG A 193 -3.58 22.23 0.68
CA ARG A 193 -2.70 21.61 1.68
C ARG A 193 -3.23 21.72 3.10
N GLN A 194 -3.76 22.87 3.50
CA GLN A 194 -4.39 23.04 4.81
C GLN A 194 -5.64 22.16 4.96
N LEU A 195 -6.45 22.03 3.91
CA LEU A 195 -7.60 21.11 3.88
C LEU A 195 -7.17 19.64 4.04
N PHE A 196 -6.05 19.25 3.45
CA PHE A 196 -5.44 17.93 3.67
C PHE A 196 -5.09 17.71 5.14
N VAL A 197 -4.41 18.67 5.78
CA VAL A 197 -4.06 18.62 7.22
C VAL A 197 -5.31 18.52 8.09
N ILE A 198 -6.29 19.42 7.88
CA ILE A 198 -7.57 19.43 8.59
C ILE A 198 -8.22 18.05 8.50
N ARG A 199 -8.29 17.48 7.30
CA ARG A 199 -8.89 16.17 7.09
C ARG A 199 -8.16 15.06 7.84
N LYS A 200 -6.82 14.99 7.75
CA LYS A 200 -6.01 13.98 8.46
C LYS A 200 -6.24 14.07 9.97
N ARG A 201 -6.14 15.28 10.54
CA ARG A 201 -6.38 15.53 11.97
C ARG A 201 -7.78 15.08 12.40
N CYS A 202 -8.82 15.45 11.64
CA CYS A 202 -10.19 15.05 11.95
C CYS A 202 -10.37 13.52 11.88
N SER A 203 -9.82 12.87 10.85
CA SER A 203 -9.88 11.40 10.71
C SER A 203 -9.25 10.70 11.92
N HIS A 204 -8.06 11.13 12.35
CA HIS A 204 -7.36 10.51 13.48
C HIS A 204 -8.11 10.73 14.79
N GLU A 205 -8.56 11.96 15.05
CA GLU A 205 -9.28 12.29 16.28
C GLU A 205 -10.61 11.55 16.38
N LEU A 206 -11.39 11.50 15.30
CA LEU A 206 -12.77 11.03 15.35
C LEU A 206 -12.90 9.52 15.11
N ARG A 207 -12.14 8.93 14.18
CA ARG A 207 -12.22 7.48 13.92
C ARG A 207 -11.54 6.65 15.01
N GLY A 208 -10.54 7.22 15.69
CA GLY A 208 -9.89 6.63 16.87
C GLY A 208 -10.62 6.90 18.19
N SER A 209 -11.77 7.58 18.16
CA SER A 209 -12.51 7.95 19.38
C SER A 209 -13.34 6.81 19.95
N GLU A 210 -13.88 7.03 21.15
CA GLU A 210 -14.80 6.09 21.82
C GLU A 210 -16.27 6.22 21.37
N LEU A 211 -16.56 7.04 20.34
CA LEU A 211 -17.90 7.16 19.78
C LEU A 211 -18.38 5.79 19.28
N ARG A 212 -19.68 5.50 19.45
CA ARG A 212 -20.25 4.21 19.02
C ARG A 212 -20.16 4.08 17.51
N GLU A 213 -20.42 5.17 16.79
CA GLU A 213 -20.44 5.26 15.33
C GLU A 213 -19.18 5.94 14.75
N ALA A 214 -18.05 5.96 15.49
CA ALA A 214 -16.78 6.58 15.09
C ALA A 214 -16.35 6.26 13.65
N LEU A 215 -16.50 5.00 13.22
CA LEU A 215 -16.09 4.56 11.88
C LEU A 215 -16.99 5.07 10.74
N LEU A 216 -18.18 5.60 11.04
CA LEU A 216 -19.02 6.29 10.04
C LEU A 216 -18.45 7.67 9.69
N PHE A 217 -17.64 8.27 10.56
CA PHE A 217 -16.95 9.52 10.23
C PHE A 217 -15.92 9.28 9.12
N TYR A 218 -16.16 9.85 7.94
CA TYR A 218 -15.25 9.73 6.81
C TYR A 218 -15.39 10.91 5.85
N VAL A 219 -14.27 11.58 5.56
CA VAL A 219 -14.24 12.68 4.59
C VAL A 219 -13.92 12.12 3.21
N CYS A 220 -14.93 12.09 2.33
CA CYS A 220 -14.84 11.57 0.97
C CYS A 220 -13.94 12.44 0.10
N SER A 221 -14.13 13.74 0.19
CA SER A 221 -13.32 14.77 -0.45
C SER A 221 -13.33 16.00 0.46
N LEU A 222 -12.29 16.82 0.37
CA LEU A 222 -12.26 18.17 0.89
C LEU A 222 -11.16 18.90 0.11
N SER A 223 -11.55 19.60 -0.96
CA SER A 223 -10.61 20.15 -1.93
C SER A 223 -11.14 21.43 -2.56
N THR A 224 -10.21 22.23 -3.08
CA THR A 224 -10.49 23.41 -3.90
C THR A 224 -10.74 23.07 -5.37
N LYS A 225 -10.56 21.81 -5.79
CA LYS A 225 -10.59 21.39 -7.21
C LYS A 225 -11.53 20.25 -7.54
N VAL A 226 -11.66 19.26 -6.66
CA VAL A 226 -12.46 18.03 -6.90
C VAL A 226 -13.52 17.77 -5.81
N LEU A 227 -14.63 17.13 -6.21
CA LEU A 227 -15.74 16.74 -5.34
C LEU A 227 -16.16 15.31 -5.65
N ILE A 228 -16.44 14.51 -4.60
CA ILE A 228 -16.69 13.07 -4.73
C ILE A 228 -18.02 12.68 -4.11
N TYR A 229 -18.92 12.13 -4.93
CA TYR A 229 -20.14 11.46 -4.50
C TYR A 229 -19.96 9.96 -4.61
N LYS A 230 -20.04 9.24 -3.50
CA LYS A 230 -19.89 7.79 -3.47
C LYS A 230 -20.70 7.19 -2.35
N GLY A 231 -20.92 5.88 -2.40
CA GLY A 231 -21.59 5.16 -1.33
C GLY A 231 -21.70 3.68 -1.63
N MET A 232 -22.30 2.95 -0.70
CA MET A 232 -22.65 1.54 -0.88
C MET A 232 -23.89 1.41 -1.78
N LEU A 233 -23.68 1.72 -3.05
CA LEU A 233 -24.72 1.87 -4.08
C LEU A 233 -24.36 0.98 -5.27
N THR A 234 -25.38 0.51 -5.99
CA THR A 234 -25.19 0.02 -7.36
C THR A 234 -24.92 1.22 -8.29
N SER A 235 -24.36 0.97 -9.47
CA SER A 235 -24.08 2.02 -10.46
C SER A 235 -25.29 2.90 -10.77
N GLU A 236 -26.46 2.27 -10.98
CA GLU A 236 -27.70 2.97 -11.35
C GLU A 236 -28.26 3.82 -10.22
N GLN A 237 -27.96 3.45 -8.97
CA GLN A 237 -28.44 4.15 -7.78
C GLN A 237 -27.70 5.46 -7.52
N VAL A 238 -26.46 5.64 -8.01
CA VAL A 238 -25.64 6.84 -7.71
C VAL A 238 -26.38 8.16 -8.01
N PRO A 239 -26.90 8.41 -9.24
CA PRO A 239 -27.61 9.65 -9.52
C PRO A 239 -29.00 9.70 -8.89
N LEU A 240 -29.62 8.55 -8.59
CA LEU A 240 -30.93 8.49 -7.94
C LEU A 240 -30.84 8.86 -6.46
N TYR A 241 -29.81 8.37 -5.78
CA TYR A 241 -29.56 8.62 -4.37
C TYR A 241 -29.09 10.05 -4.14
N PHE A 242 -28.08 10.53 -4.87
CA PHE A 242 -27.58 11.90 -4.75
C PHE A 242 -28.27 12.83 -5.74
N THR A 243 -29.33 13.51 -5.33
CA THR A 243 -30.17 14.31 -6.24
C THR A 243 -29.44 15.51 -6.82
N ASP A 244 -28.38 16.00 -6.16
CA ASP A 244 -27.50 17.04 -6.68
C ASP A 244 -26.91 16.68 -8.05
N LEU A 245 -26.63 15.39 -8.29
CA LEU A 245 -26.11 14.90 -9.56
C LEU A 245 -27.14 14.96 -10.69
N GLN A 246 -28.43 15.16 -10.40
CA GLN A 246 -29.47 15.35 -11.41
C GLN A 246 -29.67 16.82 -11.79
N ASP A 247 -29.01 17.75 -11.09
CA ASP A 247 -29.18 19.17 -11.35
C ASP A 247 -28.62 19.57 -12.73
N PRO A 248 -29.42 20.25 -13.59
CA PRO A 248 -28.96 20.68 -14.91
C PRO A 248 -27.80 21.68 -14.88
N GLY A 249 -27.65 22.43 -13.79
CA GLY A 249 -26.57 23.39 -13.55
C GLY A 249 -25.30 22.76 -12.99
N TYR A 250 -25.30 21.47 -12.65
CA TYR A 250 -24.09 20.77 -12.22
C TYR A 250 -23.21 20.47 -13.44
N THR A 251 -22.18 21.29 -13.66
CA THR A 251 -21.27 21.14 -14.80
C THR A 251 -19.83 20.84 -14.35
N SER A 252 -19.12 20.06 -15.16
CA SER A 252 -17.72 19.71 -14.90
C SER A 252 -16.94 19.55 -16.22
N HIS A 253 -15.62 19.74 -16.19
CA HIS A 253 -14.73 19.47 -17.34
C HIS A 253 -14.13 18.06 -17.31
N LEU A 254 -14.25 17.37 -16.18
CA LEU A 254 -13.87 15.97 -16.00
C LEU A 254 -14.87 15.24 -15.10
N ALA A 255 -15.05 13.95 -15.31
CA ALA A 255 -15.73 13.08 -14.37
C ALA A 255 -15.11 11.68 -14.43
N MET A 256 -14.77 11.14 -13.27
CA MET A 256 -14.21 9.80 -13.10
C MET A 256 -15.19 8.96 -12.29
N VAL A 257 -15.47 7.74 -12.74
CA VAL A 257 -16.44 6.84 -12.14
C VAL A 257 -15.83 5.50 -11.81
N HIS A 258 -16.40 4.87 -10.79
CA HIS A 258 -15.95 3.57 -10.35
C HIS A 258 -17.13 2.74 -9.83
N SER A 259 -17.12 1.44 -10.15
CA SER A 259 -18.02 0.43 -9.60
C SER A 259 -17.20 -0.70 -8.98
N ARG A 260 -17.47 -1.00 -7.71
CA ARG A 260 -16.72 -1.96 -6.88
C ARG A 260 -17.34 -3.36 -6.95
N PHE A 261 -16.50 -4.38 -6.92
CA PHE A 261 -16.82 -5.76 -6.58
C PHE A 261 -15.94 -6.13 -5.39
N SER A 262 -16.55 -6.54 -4.28
CA SER A 262 -15.83 -7.00 -3.09
C SER A 262 -15.97 -8.49 -2.90
N THR A 263 -14.96 -9.08 -2.28
CA THR A 263 -15.04 -10.47 -1.78
C THR A 263 -15.80 -10.59 -0.45
N ASN A 264 -16.19 -9.47 0.16
CA ASN A 264 -16.94 -9.42 1.40
C ASN A 264 -18.41 -9.00 1.18
N THR A 265 -19.27 -9.34 2.13
CA THR A 265 -20.69 -8.89 2.16
C THR A 265 -20.93 -7.85 3.26
N PHE A 266 -19.87 -7.25 3.82
CA PHE A 266 -20.00 -6.33 4.95
C PHE A 266 -20.27 -4.92 4.45
N PRO A 267 -21.29 -4.23 4.98
CA PRO A 267 -21.68 -2.95 4.45
C PRO A 267 -20.68 -1.86 4.83
N SER A 268 -20.04 -1.23 3.84
CA SER A 268 -19.02 -0.18 4.04
C SER A 268 -19.13 0.93 2.99
N TRP A 269 -19.68 2.07 3.39
CA TRP A 269 -19.85 3.24 2.52
C TRP A 269 -18.52 3.94 2.20
N ASP A 270 -17.62 4.02 3.19
CA ASP A 270 -16.31 4.66 3.10
C ASP A 270 -15.37 4.01 2.07
N ARG A 271 -15.50 2.70 1.87
CA ARG A 271 -14.67 1.90 0.94
C ARG A 271 -15.12 1.95 -0.51
N ALA A 272 -16.28 2.55 -0.81
CA ALA A 272 -16.63 2.85 -2.19
C ALA A 272 -15.55 3.77 -2.81
N GLN A 273 -15.39 3.69 -4.11
CA GLN A 273 -14.49 4.57 -4.88
C GLN A 273 -15.32 5.40 -5.86
N PRO A 274 -14.81 6.55 -6.37
CA PRO A 274 -13.43 7.04 -6.28
C PRO A 274 -12.88 7.34 -4.88
N ASN A 275 -11.57 7.17 -4.72
CA ASN A 275 -10.80 7.78 -3.63
C ASN A 275 -10.46 9.24 -3.99
N ARG A 276 -9.67 9.93 -3.15
CA ARG A 276 -9.54 11.40 -3.22
C ARG A 276 -8.85 11.87 -4.50
N PHE A 277 -7.84 11.14 -4.95
CA PHE A 277 -7.08 11.45 -6.17
C PHE A 277 -7.15 10.34 -7.22
N MET A 278 -7.73 9.18 -6.90
CA MET A 278 -7.64 8.02 -7.76
C MET A 278 -8.84 7.07 -7.70
N SER A 279 -8.99 6.28 -8.75
CA SER A 279 -9.82 5.08 -8.78
C SER A 279 -8.95 3.90 -9.23
N HIS A 280 -9.02 2.81 -8.50
CA HIS A 280 -8.21 1.63 -8.68
C HIS A 280 -9.05 0.47 -9.18
N ASN A 281 -8.63 -0.09 -10.31
CA ASN A 281 -9.11 -1.37 -10.74
C ASN A 281 -8.03 -2.43 -10.65
N GLY A 282 -8.09 -3.27 -9.62
CA GLY A 282 -7.08 -4.29 -9.38
C GLY A 282 -6.87 -4.55 -7.90
N GLU A 283 -5.71 -5.08 -7.54
CA GLU A 283 -5.34 -5.44 -6.18
C GLU A 283 -3.86 -5.17 -5.94
N ILE A 284 -3.51 -4.51 -4.84
CA ILE A 284 -2.11 -4.28 -4.45
C ILE A 284 -1.63 -5.45 -3.58
N ASN A 285 -0.81 -6.32 -4.15
CA ASN A 285 -0.33 -7.54 -3.48
C ASN A 285 0.85 -7.30 -2.52
N THR A 286 1.52 -6.14 -2.61
CA THR A 286 2.61 -5.73 -1.70
C THR A 286 2.15 -4.87 -0.50
N LEU A 287 0.84 -4.72 -0.30
CA LEU A 287 0.24 -3.75 0.63
C LEU A 287 0.86 -3.72 2.03
N ARG A 288 1.07 -4.88 2.67
CA ARG A 288 1.60 -4.95 4.04
C ARG A 288 3.02 -4.41 4.13
N GLY A 289 3.84 -4.71 3.13
CA GLY A 289 5.20 -4.16 3.03
C GLY A 289 5.15 -2.65 2.89
N ASN A 290 4.36 -2.15 1.92
CA ASN A 290 4.26 -0.71 1.65
C ASN A 290 3.74 0.08 2.87
N ALA A 291 2.72 -0.44 3.55
CA ALA A 291 2.17 0.20 4.75
C ALA A 291 3.20 0.27 5.90
N ASN A 292 3.94 -0.81 6.12
CA ASN A 292 4.99 -0.85 7.14
C ASN A 292 6.16 0.09 6.81
N TRP A 293 6.56 0.16 5.54
CA TRP A 293 7.62 1.07 5.10
C TRP A 293 7.20 2.53 5.22
N MET A 294 5.98 2.88 4.81
CA MET A 294 5.43 4.22 5.02
C MET A 294 5.37 4.59 6.50
N HIS A 295 4.98 3.65 7.38
CA HIS A 295 4.99 3.89 8.82
C HIS A 295 6.42 4.09 9.37
N ALA A 296 7.37 3.23 8.97
CA ALA A 296 8.76 3.35 9.39
C ALA A 296 9.41 4.68 8.95
N ARG A 297 9.04 5.20 7.78
CA ARG A 297 9.53 6.48 7.26
C ARG A 297 9.10 7.68 8.10
N GLN A 298 8.01 7.60 8.85
CA GLN A 298 7.48 8.73 9.64
C GLN A 298 8.53 9.38 10.56
N GLY A 299 9.45 8.59 11.11
CA GLY A 299 10.54 9.08 11.97
C GLY A 299 11.65 9.85 11.24
N SER A 300 11.73 9.80 9.91
CA SER A 300 12.73 10.51 9.09
C SER A 300 12.15 11.56 8.13
N LEU A 301 10.82 11.67 8.02
CA LEU A 301 10.18 12.62 7.10
C LEU A 301 10.37 14.06 7.55
N GLN A 302 10.79 14.91 6.61
CA GLN A 302 10.87 16.36 6.79
C GLN A 302 10.30 17.05 5.56
N SER A 303 9.56 18.14 5.76
CA SER A 303 9.00 18.91 4.65
C SER A 303 9.02 20.40 4.97
N GLU A 304 9.60 21.21 4.10
CA GLU A 304 9.56 22.66 4.22
C GLU A 304 8.13 23.20 4.15
N LEU A 305 7.25 22.51 3.42
CA LEU A 305 5.88 22.97 3.18
C LEU A 305 4.91 22.64 4.32
N PHE A 306 5.20 21.63 5.12
CA PHE A 306 4.41 21.28 6.31
C PHE A 306 5.07 21.73 7.61
N GLY A 307 6.36 22.08 7.59
CA GLY A 307 7.10 22.53 8.76
C GLY A 307 7.18 21.48 9.88
N GLU A 308 7.19 21.94 11.13
CA GLU A 308 7.24 21.08 12.33
C GLU A 308 5.94 20.30 12.59
N ASP A 309 4.86 20.63 11.86
CA ASP A 309 3.51 20.08 12.06
C ASP A 309 3.27 18.74 11.38
N MET A 310 4.30 18.14 10.78
CA MET A 310 4.27 16.83 10.13
C MET A 310 3.68 15.72 11.00
N SER A 311 4.03 15.71 12.29
CA SER A 311 3.55 14.70 13.25
C SER A 311 2.03 14.68 13.42
N ARG A 312 1.35 15.79 13.14
CA ARG A 312 -0.12 15.91 13.23
C ARG A 312 -0.84 15.13 12.13
N MET A 313 -0.14 14.72 11.07
CA MET A 313 -0.68 13.98 9.94
C MET A 313 -0.40 12.48 10.02
N PHE A 314 0.24 12.02 11.10
CA PHE A 314 0.56 10.61 11.29
C PHE A 314 -0.54 9.88 12.09
N PRO A 315 -0.89 8.63 11.71
CA PRO A 315 -0.29 7.85 10.63
C PRO A 315 -0.72 8.29 9.22
N VAL A 316 0.22 8.27 8.27
CA VAL A 316 -0.05 8.58 6.85
C VAL A 316 -1.04 7.57 6.27
N ILE A 317 -0.76 6.28 6.45
CA ILE A 317 -1.64 5.19 6.07
C ILE A 317 -2.67 4.95 7.17
N GLU A 318 -3.95 5.10 6.85
CA GLU A 318 -5.03 4.91 7.83
C GLU A 318 -5.37 3.41 7.98
N PRO A 319 -5.57 2.90 9.22
CA PRO A 319 -5.66 1.47 9.48
C PRO A 319 -6.91 0.79 8.91
N ASP A 320 -8.00 1.53 8.70
CA ASP A 320 -9.31 0.98 8.29
C ASP A 320 -9.60 1.09 6.79
N CYS A 321 -8.62 1.51 5.99
CA CYS A 321 -8.73 1.71 4.55
C CYS A 321 -8.53 0.39 3.77
N SER A 322 -9.08 0.34 2.55
CA SER A 322 -8.76 -0.74 1.59
C SER A 322 -7.35 -0.57 1.04
N ASP A 323 -6.85 -1.55 0.30
CA ASP A 323 -5.58 -1.48 -0.43
C ASP A 323 -5.46 -0.20 -1.28
N SER A 324 -6.55 0.13 -1.97
CA SER A 324 -6.71 1.27 -2.86
C SER A 324 -6.77 2.57 -2.06
N GLY A 325 -7.40 2.56 -0.89
CA GLY A 325 -7.42 3.69 0.04
C GLY A 325 -6.03 3.97 0.64
N ASN A 326 -5.25 2.93 0.95
CA ASN A 326 -3.89 3.06 1.46
C ASN A 326 -2.95 3.64 0.38
N TYR A 327 -3.11 3.18 -0.87
CA TYR A 327 -2.39 3.79 -2.00
C TYR A 327 -2.75 5.26 -2.17
N ASP A 328 -4.05 5.61 -2.13
CA ASP A 328 -4.51 7.00 -2.22
C ASP A 328 -3.96 7.86 -1.07
N ASN A 329 -3.87 7.33 0.16
CA ASN A 329 -3.24 8.03 1.29
C ASN A 329 -1.78 8.38 1.03
N ALA A 330 -0.98 7.42 0.52
CA ALA A 330 0.42 7.66 0.19
C ALA A 330 0.56 8.62 -1.00
N LEU A 331 -0.25 8.45 -2.04
CA LEU A 331 -0.25 9.30 -3.24
C LEU A 331 -0.57 10.76 -2.89
N GLU A 332 -1.63 10.96 -2.13
CA GLU A 332 -2.08 12.27 -1.68
C GLU A 332 -1.06 12.96 -0.78
N PHE A 333 -0.42 12.20 0.12
CA PHE A 333 0.65 12.72 0.96
C PHE A 333 1.85 13.20 0.12
N LEU A 334 2.27 12.44 -0.88
CA LEU A 334 3.35 12.83 -1.81
C LEU A 334 2.99 14.03 -2.67
N TYR A 335 1.74 14.10 -3.13
CA TYR A 335 1.21 15.24 -3.89
C TYR A 335 1.29 16.52 -3.06
N HIS A 336 0.68 16.51 -1.87
CA HIS A 336 0.72 17.69 -1.01
C HIS A 336 2.15 17.98 -0.58
N ALA A 337 3.03 16.99 -0.37
CA ALA A 337 4.45 17.24 -0.07
C ALA A 337 5.25 17.94 -1.20
N GLY A 338 4.64 18.23 -2.36
CA GLY A 338 5.19 19.10 -3.40
C GLY A 338 5.55 18.39 -4.71
N ARG A 339 5.25 17.11 -4.86
CA ARG A 339 5.43 16.39 -6.13
C ARG A 339 4.23 16.61 -7.03
N SER A 340 4.45 16.66 -8.35
CA SER A 340 3.33 16.62 -9.28
C SER A 340 2.64 15.25 -9.21
N LEU A 341 1.33 15.20 -9.47
CA LEU A 341 0.59 13.94 -9.43
C LEU A 341 1.19 12.87 -10.37
N PRO A 342 1.58 13.17 -11.63
CA PRO A 342 2.25 12.19 -12.48
C PRO A 342 3.62 11.72 -11.95
N GLU A 343 4.43 12.63 -11.35
CA GLU A 343 5.72 12.28 -10.74
C GLU A 343 5.52 11.29 -9.58
N ALA A 344 4.54 11.55 -8.70
CA ALA A 344 4.21 10.66 -7.59
C ALA A 344 3.71 9.28 -8.06
N VAL A 345 2.85 9.24 -9.09
CA VAL A 345 2.39 7.98 -9.69
C VAL A 345 3.54 7.19 -10.31
N MET A 346 4.45 7.85 -11.05
CA MET A 346 5.65 7.20 -11.63
C MET A 346 6.60 6.64 -10.56
N MET A 347 6.68 7.30 -9.40
CA MET A 347 7.48 6.84 -8.27
C MET A 347 6.86 5.62 -7.58
N MET A 348 5.54 5.61 -7.39
CA MET A 348 4.84 4.51 -6.69
C MET A 348 4.61 3.28 -7.58
N ILE A 349 4.35 3.48 -8.88
CA ILE A 349 4.17 2.41 -9.89
C ILE A 349 5.20 2.58 -11.00
N PRO A 350 6.47 2.26 -10.74
CA PRO A 350 7.53 2.38 -11.73
C PRO A 350 7.40 1.33 -12.84
N GLU A 351 7.89 1.67 -14.02
CA GLU A 351 8.11 0.70 -15.09
C GLU A 351 9.13 -0.36 -14.67
N ALA A 352 9.05 -1.56 -15.24
CA ALA A 352 10.15 -2.52 -15.16
C ALA A 352 11.38 -1.95 -15.89
N TRP A 353 12.40 -1.57 -15.12
CA TRP A 353 13.55 -0.79 -15.62
C TRP A 353 14.87 -1.57 -15.59
N GLN A 354 15.07 -2.45 -14.61
CA GLN A 354 16.34 -3.15 -14.38
C GLN A 354 16.81 -3.95 -15.60
N ASN A 355 15.92 -4.79 -16.13
CA ASN A 355 16.20 -5.68 -17.27
C ASN A 355 15.75 -5.10 -18.62
N HIS A 356 15.33 -3.83 -18.69
CA HIS A 356 14.82 -3.21 -19.91
C HIS A 356 15.94 -2.53 -20.72
N HIS A 357 16.65 -3.31 -21.53
CA HIS A 357 17.84 -2.85 -22.29
C HIS A 357 17.59 -1.72 -23.30
N SER A 358 16.35 -1.55 -23.80
CA SER A 358 15.99 -0.47 -24.73
C SER A 358 15.51 0.82 -24.06
N MET A 359 15.44 0.86 -22.72
CA MET A 359 15.08 2.07 -21.99
C MET A 359 16.18 3.13 -22.12
N SER A 360 15.81 4.40 -22.27
CA SER A 360 16.76 5.50 -22.24
C SER A 360 17.48 5.57 -20.89
N GLU A 361 18.74 5.97 -20.91
CA GLU A 361 19.58 6.08 -19.72
C GLU A 361 18.98 7.05 -18.69
N GLN A 362 18.48 8.21 -19.13
CA GLN A 362 17.87 9.20 -18.24
C GLN A 362 16.67 8.63 -17.48
N LYS A 363 15.85 7.83 -18.16
CA LYS A 363 14.68 7.17 -17.57
C LYS A 363 15.08 6.06 -16.61
N ARG A 364 16.09 5.27 -16.99
CA ARG A 364 16.67 4.23 -16.12
C ARG A 364 17.21 4.85 -14.83
N SER A 365 18.02 5.91 -14.93
CA SER A 365 18.57 6.63 -13.79
C SER A 365 17.48 7.23 -12.89
N PHE A 366 16.38 7.74 -13.48
CA PHE A 366 15.23 8.20 -12.69
C PHE A 366 14.64 7.06 -11.84
N TYR A 367 14.32 5.92 -12.46
CA TYR A 367 13.71 4.81 -11.71
C TYR A 367 14.68 4.17 -10.71
N GLU A 368 15.96 4.05 -11.06
CA GLU A 368 17.00 3.56 -10.17
C GLU A 368 17.13 4.46 -8.93
N TYR A 369 17.22 5.78 -9.13
CA TYR A 369 17.26 6.75 -8.03
C TYR A 369 16.04 6.62 -7.12
N HIS A 370 14.83 6.53 -7.68
CA HIS A 370 13.62 6.42 -6.87
C HIS A 370 13.48 5.05 -6.19
N SER A 371 14.08 3.98 -6.73
CA SER A 371 14.09 2.67 -6.08
C SER A 371 14.90 2.65 -4.77
N ALA A 372 15.82 3.60 -4.58
CA ALA A 372 16.54 3.80 -3.33
C ALA A 372 15.65 4.44 -2.23
N LEU A 373 14.51 5.01 -2.59
CA LEU A 373 13.61 5.77 -1.70
C LEU A 373 12.25 5.10 -1.47
N GLN A 374 11.68 4.48 -2.50
CA GLN A 374 10.32 3.98 -2.49
C GLN A 374 10.26 2.63 -3.18
N GLU A 375 9.79 1.63 -2.45
CA GLU A 375 9.40 0.34 -3.00
C GLU A 375 8.14 0.45 -3.87
N PRO A 376 8.02 -0.36 -4.93
CA PRO A 376 6.84 -0.38 -5.79
C PRO A 376 5.57 -0.82 -5.05
N TRP A 377 4.47 -0.11 -5.30
CA TRP A 377 3.13 -0.56 -4.96
C TRP A 377 2.63 -1.48 -6.08
N ASP A 378 2.95 -2.76 -5.95
CA ASP A 378 2.79 -3.75 -7.01
C ASP A 378 1.52 -4.58 -6.88
N GLY A 379 1.18 -5.27 -7.97
CA GLY A 379 -0.05 -6.03 -8.15
C GLY A 379 -0.79 -5.60 -9.43
N PRO A 380 -1.81 -6.35 -9.87
CA PRO A 380 -2.64 -5.94 -11.00
C PRO A 380 -3.24 -4.58 -10.70
N ALA A 381 -2.99 -3.58 -11.55
CA ALA A 381 -3.50 -2.24 -11.30
C ALA A 381 -3.79 -1.53 -12.61
N SER A 382 -5.01 -1.01 -12.71
CA SER A 382 -5.38 0.05 -13.64
C SER A 382 -5.87 1.22 -12.81
N ILE A 383 -5.01 2.22 -12.66
CA ILE A 383 -5.29 3.39 -11.81
C ILE A 383 -5.62 4.57 -12.70
N SER A 384 -6.83 5.09 -12.57
CA SER A 384 -7.20 6.41 -13.06
C SER A 384 -6.97 7.42 -11.95
N PHE A 385 -6.42 8.58 -12.26
CA PHE A 385 -6.06 9.59 -11.26
C PHE A 385 -6.31 11.01 -11.75
N THR A 386 -6.57 11.93 -10.82
CA THR A 386 -6.77 13.36 -11.10
C THR A 386 -6.58 14.20 -9.84
N ASP A 387 -6.05 15.41 -10.00
CA ASP A 387 -6.03 16.48 -9.01
C ASP A 387 -6.90 17.68 -9.46
N GLY A 388 -7.75 17.49 -10.48
CA GLY A 388 -8.51 18.56 -11.13
C GLY A 388 -7.76 19.32 -12.24
N LYS A 389 -6.42 19.35 -12.19
CA LYS A 389 -5.53 19.95 -13.20
C LYS A 389 -5.10 18.93 -14.26
N TYR A 390 -4.85 17.71 -13.83
CA TYR A 390 -4.56 16.57 -14.68
C TYR A 390 -5.69 15.55 -14.59
N ILE A 391 -5.91 14.79 -15.65
CA ILE A 391 -6.56 13.49 -15.56
C ILE A 391 -5.75 12.46 -16.34
N GLY A 392 -5.52 11.31 -15.75
CA GLY A 392 -4.69 10.29 -16.36
C GLY A 392 -5.06 8.88 -15.95
N ALA A 393 -4.40 7.93 -16.60
CA ALA A 393 -4.44 6.54 -16.23
C ALA A 393 -3.07 5.89 -16.41
N VAL A 394 -2.74 4.97 -15.51
CA VAL A 394 -1.53 4.14 -15.57
C VAL A 394 -1.90 2.68 -15.36
N LEU A 395 -1.13 1.80 -15.98
CA LEU A 395 -1.18 0.37 -15.71
C LEU A 395 0.00 -0.04 -14.85
N ASP A 396 -0.16 -1.13 -14.11
CA ASP A 396 0.94 -1.81 -13.46
C ASP A 396 2.05 -2.21 -14.48
N ARG A 397 3.22 -2.54 -13.95
CA ARG A 397 4.41 -2.90 -14.74
C ARG A 397 4.16 -4.05 -15.73
N ASN A 398 3.19 -4.92 -15.46
CA ASN A 398 2.85 -6.09 -16.26
C ASN A 398 1.62 -5.85 -17.15
N GLY A 399 0.86 -4.78 -16.89
CA GLY A 399 -0.38 -4.45 -17.58
C GLY A 399 -1.45 -5.54 -17.43
N LEU A 400 -1.66 -6.00 -16.19
CA LEU A 400 -2.56 -7.12 -15.88
C LEU A 400 -4.04 -6.73 -15.96
N ARG A 401 -4.34 -5.44 -16.11
CA ARG A 401 -5.70 -4.90 -16.20
C ARG A 401 -5.94 -4.17 -17.52
N PRO A 402 -7.14 -4.29 -18.11
CA PRO A 402 -7.45 -3.64 -19.38
C PRO A 402 -7.74 -2.15 -19.17
N SER A 403 -7.25 -1.32 -20.09
CA SER A 403 -7.58 0.11 -20.15
C SER A 403 -7.58 0.59 -21.60
N ARG A 404 -8.68 1.18 -22.04
CA ARG A 404 -8.88 1.64 -23.42
C ARG A 404 -9.43 3.05 -23.46
N PHE A 405 -9.08 3.78 -24.51
CA PHE A 405 -9.51 5.16 -24.67
C PHE A 405 -9.93 5.52 -26.10
N TYR A 406 -10.82 6.49 -26.18
CA TYR A 406 -11.26 7.17 -27.38
C TYR A 406 -10.94 8.66 -27.25
N VAL A 407 -10.43 9.24 -28.33
CA VAL A 407 -10.33 10.69 -28.49
C VAL A 407 -11.24 11.08 -29.63
N THR A 408 -12.08 12.08 -29.43
CA THR A 408 -13.03 12.55 -30.44
C THR A 408 -12.56 13.83 -31.14
N HIS A 409 -13.23 14.21 -32.23
CA HIS A 409 -12.92 15.44 -32.96
C HIS A 409 -13.37 16.71 -32.23
N ASP A 410 -14.34 16.60 -31.32
CA ASP A 410 -14.78 17.65 -30.39
C ASP A 410 -13.98 17.70 -29.07
N ASP A 411 -12.71 17.24 -29.10
CA ASP A 411 -11.76 17.32 -27.99
C ASP A 411 -12.22 16.62 -26.69
N ARG A 412 -13.06 15.59 -26.80
CA ARG A 412 -13.43 14.74 -25.66
C ARG A 412 -12.54 13.51 -25.58
N VAL A 413 -12.26 13.10 -24.36
CA VAL A 413 -11.57 11.85 -24.04
C VAL A 413 -12.53 10.98 -23.24
N VAL A 414 -12.66 9.73 -23.67
CA VAL A 414 -13.43 8.69 -22.98
C VAL A 414 -12.47 7.54 -22.72
N MET A 415 -12.20 7.24 -21.45
CA MET A 415 -11.33 6.15 -21.05
C MET A 415 -12.11 5.21 -20.14
N ALA A 416 -11.97 3.91 -20.35
CA ALA A 416 -12.58 2.91 -19.47
C ALA A 416 -11.83 1.57 -19.52
N SER A 417 -12.14 0.73 -18.55
CA SER A 417 -11.70 -0.68 -18.52
C SER A 417 -12.19 -1.49 -19.73
N GLU A 418 -13.27 -1.06 -20.39
CA GLU A 418 -13.86 -1.72 -21.56
C GLU A 418 -14.13 -0.79 -22.74
N VAL A 419 -14.40 -1.38 -23.91
CA VAL A 419 -14.95 -0.67 -25.07
C VAL A 419 -16.47 -0.68 -25.02
N GLY A 420 -17.11 0.32 -25.65
CA GLY A 420 -18.57 0.33 -25.82
C GLY A 420 -19.36 0.78 -24.58
N VAL A 421 -18.69 1.41 -23.62
CA VAL A 421 -19.33 1.98 -22.42
C VAL A 421 -20.07 3.30 -22.68
N LEU A 422 -19.82 3.92 -23.84
CA LEU A 422 -20.50 5.12 -24.29
C LEU A 422 -20.68 5.03 -25.81
N GLU A 423 -21.86 5.38 -26.30
CA GLU A 423 -22.13 5.49 -27.73
C GLU A 423 -21.47 6.75 -28.28
N VAL A 424 -20.42 6.56 -29.10
CA VAL A 424 -19.74 7.65 -29.80
C VAL A 424 -19.87 7.41 -31.29
N GLU A 425 -20.41 8.40 -32.00
CA GLU A 425 -20.53 8.37 -33.46
C GLU A 425 -19.19 8.03 -34.11
N PRO A 426 -19.10 6.97 -34.94
CA PRO A 426 -17.83 6.54 -35.53
C PRO A 426 -17.09 7.64 -36.31
N SER A 427 -17.84 8.56 -36.93
CA SER A 427 -17.32 9.72 -37.65
C SER A 427 -16.69 10.78 -36.75
N ASN A 428 -17.08 10.83 -35.47
CA ASN A 428 -16.51 11.75 -34.48
C ASN A 428 -15.26 11.17 -33.79
N ILE A 429 -14.89 9.92 -34.05
CA ILE A 429 -13.73 9.30 -33.38
C ILE A 429 -12.45 9.65 -34.12
N ARG A 430 -11.62 10.48 -33.49
CA ARG A 430 -10.30 10.88 -33.98
C ARG A 430 -9.25 9.78 -33.76
N GLN A 431 -9.27 9.14 -32.58
CA GLN A 431 -8.29 8.12 -32.20
C GLN A 431 -8.92 7.08 -31.28
N LYS A 432 -8.48 5.82 -31.44
CA LYS A 432 -8.75 4.71 -30.52
C LYS A 432 -7.43 4.14 -30.05
N GLY A 433 -7.31 3.82 -28.76
CA GLY A 433 -6.08 3.26 -28.20
C GLY A 433 -6.33 2.37 -26.99
N ARG A 434 -5.24 1.76 -26.53
CA ARG A 434 -5.17 1.01 -25.27
C ARG A 434 -3.93 1.45 -24.51
N LEU A 435 -4.00 1.43 -23.19
CA LEU A 435 -2.80 1.55 -22.36
C LEU A 435 -1.97 0.27 -22.50
N GLN A 436 -0.65 0.43 -22.39
CA GLN A 436 0.32 -0.65 -22.46
C GLN A 436 1.04 -0.75 -21.11
N PRO A 437 1.59 -1.91 -20.74
CA PRO A 437 2.37 -2.06 -19.52
C PRO A 437 3.39 -0.94 -19.37
N GLY A 438 3.42 -0.31 -18.20
CA GLY A 438 4.35 0.77 -17.90
C GLY A 438 4.07 2.12 -18.59
N LYS A 439 3.09 2.24 -19.49
CA LYS A 439 2.75 3.52 -20.15
C LYS A 439 1.65 4.27 -19.42
N MET A 440 1.77 5.59 -19.41
CA MET A 440 0.80 6.52 -18.85
C MET A 440 0.04 7.25 -19.94
N PHE A 441 -1.27 7.41 -19.74
CA PHE A 441 -2.11 8.33 -20.50
C PHE A 441 -2.39 9.55 -19.62
N LEU A 442 -2.17 10.77 -20.12
CA LEU A 442 -2.32 11.99 -19.35
C LEU A 442 -2.93 13.11 -20.20
N VAL A 443 -3.89 13.82 -19.63
CA VAL A 443 -4.44 15.08 -20.15
C VAL A 443 -4.06 16.19 -19.19
N ASP A 444 -3.48 17.26 -19.73
CA ASP A 444 -3.21 18.50 -19.01
C ASP A 444 -4.24 19.54 -19.45
N PHE A 445 -5.14 19.93 -18.53
CA PHE A 445 -6.21 20.87 -18.82
C PHE A 445 -5.74 22.32 -18.95
N GLU A 446 -4.62 22.68 -18.33
CA GLU A 446 -4.03 24.02 -18.44
C GLU A 446 -3.37 24.20 -19.82
N GLN A 447 -2.64 23.18 -20.27
CA GLN A 447 -2.04 23.17 -21.62
C GLN A 447 -3.07 22.85 -22.71
N GLY A 448 -4.22 22.27 -22.35
CA GLY A 448 -5.28 21.92 -23.28
C GLY A 448 -4.87 20.84 -24.27
N LYS A 449 -4.05 19.86 -23.84
CA LYS A 449 -3.57 18.77 -24.70
C LYS A 449 -3.44 17.43 -23.97
N ILE A 450 -3.41 16.36 -24.74
CA ILE A 450 -2.98 15.04 -24.29
C ILE A 450 -1.45 15.04 -24.29
N VAL A 451 -0.84 14.79 -23.13
CA VAL A 451 0.61 14.66 -22.99
C VAL A 451 0.99 13.22 -23.31
N THR A 452 1.97 13.04 -24.21
CA THR A 452 2.41 11.69 -24.58
C THR A 452 3.26 11.07 -23.46
N ASP A 453 3.27 9.73 -23.38
CA ASP A 453 4.09 8.99 -22.40
C ASP A 453 5.57 9.36 -22.49
N GLU A 454 6.08 9.54 -23.72
CA GLU A 454 7.47 9.91 -23.97
C GLU A 454 7.76 11.35 -23.51
N GLU A 455 6.90 12.30 -23.85
CA GLU A 455 7.01 13.71 -23.40
C GLU A 455 7.00 13.81 -21.88
N LEU A 456 6.00 13.20 -21.23
CA LEU A 456 5.85 13.22 -19.78
C LEU A 456 7.07 12.63 -19.07
N LYS A 457 7.47 11.43 -19.47
CA LYS A 457 8.57 10.74 -18.79
C LYS A 457 9.91 11.40 -19.05
N ASN A 458 10.13 11.92 -20.26
CA ASN A 458 11.34 12.68 -20.54
C ASN A 458 11.39 13.96 -19.69
N GLU A 459 10.29 14.69 -19.55
CA GLU A 459 10.21 15.88 -18.68
C GLU A 459 10.58 15.52 -17.22
N VAL A 460 9.94 14.48 -16.67
CA VAL A 460 10.17 14.05 -15.28
C VAL A 460 11.59 13.49 -15.08
N SER A 461 12.09 12.67 -16.02
CA SER A 461 13.41 12.02 -15.90
C SER A 461 14.58 12.95 -16.17
N THR A 462 14.36 14.09 -16.83
CA THR A 462 15.41 15.10 -17.10
C THR A 462 15.33 16.32 -16.20
N LYS A 463 14.31 16.38 -15.32
CA LYS A 463 14.13 17.46 -14.34
C LYS A 463 15.36 17.67 -13.44
N ARG A 464 16.11 16.60 -13.18
CA ARG A 464 17.30 16.57 -12.30
C ARG A 464 18.36 15.61 -12.86
N PRO A 465 19.65 15.78 -12.54
CA PRO A 465 20.73 14.95 -13.06
C PRO A 465 20.84 13.62 -12.29
N TYR A 466 19.80 12.77 -12.36
CA TYR A 466 19.73 11.52 -11.60
C TYR A 466 20.91 10.57 -11.89
N GLY A 467 21.40 10.52 -13.13
CA GLY A 467 22.55 9.71 -13.51
C GLY A 467 23.84 10.13 -12.79
N GLU A 468 24.13 11.45 -12.77
CA GLU A 468 25.28 11.99 -12.05
C GLU A 468 25.18 11.72 -10.55
N TRP A 469 23.99 11.86 -9.97
CA TRP A 469 23.76 11.56 -8.55
C TRP A 469 24.02 10.10 -8.20
N LEU A 470 23.57 9.17 -9.06
CA LEU A 470 23.83 7.76 -8.87
C LEU A 470 25.32 7.44 -9.01
N GLU A 471 26.00 7.99 -10.01
CA GLU A 471 27.45 7.80 -10.19
C GLU A 471 28.26 8.31 -9.00
N ASN A 472 27.86 9.44 -8.41
CA ASN A 472 28.58 10.05 -7.29
C ASN A 472 28.33 9.37 -5.94
N GLN A 473 27.13 8.84 -5.71
CA GLN A 473 26.67 8.47 -4.37
C GLN A 473 26.39 6.98 -4.18
N ARG A 474 25.96 6.25 -5.23
CA ARG A 474 25.65 4.82 -5.12
C ARG A 474 26.92 4.06 -4.76
N VAL A 475 26.85 3.25 -3.71
CA VAL A 475 27.94 2.36 -3.32
C VAL A 475 27.58 0.93 -3.72
N GLN A 476 28.49 0.22 -4.35
CA GLN A 476 28.35 -1.20 -4.67
C GLN A 476 29.26 -2.04 -3.76
N LEU A 477 28.97 -3.34 -3.67
CA LEU A 477 29.81 -4.28 -2.92
C LEU A 477 31.28 -4.26 -3.41
N SER A 478 31.50 -4.07 -4.70
CA SER A 478 32.85 -3.98 -5.30
C SER A 478 33.65 -2.75 -4.87
N ASP A 479 32.97 -1.72 -4.37
CA ASP A 479 33.60 -0.47 -3.93
C ASP A 479 34.08 -0.56 -2.48
N LEU A 480 33.61 -1.57 -1.75
CA LEU A 480 33.99 -1.79 -0.35
C LEU A 480 35.41 -2.33 -0.26
N PRO A 481 36.18 -1.93 0.78
CA PRO A 481 37.51 -2.48 1.00
C PRO A 481 37.39 -3.99 1.27
N PRO A 482 38.17 -4.84 0.57
CA PRO A 482 38.10 -6.27 0.79
C PRO A 482 38.56 -6.61 2.19
N ALA A 483 37.83 -7.49 2.86
CA ALA A 483 38.21 -8.04 4.16
C ALA A 483 38.30 -9.56 4.10
N GLU A 484 39.19 -10.11 4.94
CA GLU A 484 39.31 -11.56 5.08
C GLU A 484 38.10 -12.11 5.83
N ALA A 485 37.52 -13.19 5.28
CA ALA A 485 36.47 -13.95 5.95
C ALA A 485 37.01 -14.57 7.25
N CYS A 486 36.10 -14.90 8.17
CA CYS A 486 36.45 -15.61 9.40
C CYS A 486 37.12 -16.96 9.10
N GLU A 487 38.03 -17.40 9.98
CA GLU A 487 38.70 -18.70 9.83
C GLU A 487 37.70 -19.86 9.76
N ALA A 488 37.97 -20.80 8.84
CA ALA A 488 37.15 -21.99 8.64
C ALA A 488 37.16 -22.90 9.88
N TYR A 489 36.04 -23.57 10.13
CA TYR A 489 35.94 -24.48 11.28
C TYR A 489 36.71 -25.78 11.06
N SER A 490 37.23 -26.35 12.15
CA SER A 490 37.72 -27.73 12.10
C SER A 490 36.57 -28.69 11.74
N PRO A 491 36.82 -29.81 11.03
CA PRO A 491 35.74 -30.73 10.63
C PRO A 491 34.88 -31.24 11.79
N SER A 492 35.48 -31.47 12.97
CA SER A 492 34.73 -31.90 14.16
C SER A 492 33.85 -30.79 14.74
N GLU A 493 34.31 -29.54 14.70
CA GLU A 493 33.51 -28.40 15.15
C GLU A 493 32.35 -28.13 14.19
N LEU A 494 32.61 -28.14 12.89
CA LEU A 494 31.61 -27.94 11.84
C LEU A 494 30.44 -28.92 12.00
N ILE A 495 30.72 -30.21 12.15
CA ILE A 495 29.68 -31.24 12.34
C ILE A 495 28.83 -30.97 13.59
N ASN A 496 29.45 -30.51 14.68
CA ASN A 496 28.71 -30.22 15.91
C ASN A 496 27.81 -28.99 15.77
N ARG A 497 28.28 -27.94 15.09
CA ARG A 497 27.49 -26.75 14.77
C ARG A 497 26.34 -27.08 13.84
N MET A 498 26.61 -27.81 12.76
CA MET A 498 25.57 -28.29 11.83
C MET A 498 24.45 -29.05 12.55
N LYS A 499 24.80 -29.92 13.51
CA LYS A 499 23.79 -30.61 14.34
C LYS A 499 22.99 -29.64 15.21
N ALA A 500 23.64 -28.65 15.81
CA ALA A 500 22.97 -27.64 16.64
C ALA A 500 21.95 -26.82 15.84
N PHE A 501 22.26 -26.48 14.59
CA PHE A 501 21.40 -25.75 13.66
C PHE A 501 20.44 -26.65 12.84
N GLY A 502 20.35 -27.95 13.18
CA GLY A 502 19.36 -28.86 12.62
C GLY A 502 19.68 -29.39 11.21
N TYR A 503 20.93 -29.33 10.75
CA TYR A 503 21.33 -29.99 9.50
C TYR A 503 21.22 -31.49 9.66
N THR A 504 20.60 -32.14 8.67
CA THR A 504 20.47 -33.58 8.60
C THR A 504 21.21 -34.12 7.38
N THR A 505 21.49 -35.42 7.37
CA THR A 505 22.03 -36.09 6.17
C THR A 505 21.08 -35.93 4.97
N GLU A 506 19.77 -35.88 5.20
CA GLU A 506 18.79 -35.65 4.15
C GLU A 506 18.89 -34.24 3.58
N THR A 507 18.99 -33.21 4.43
CA THR A 507 19.22 -31.83 4.00
C THR A 507 20.47 -31.73 3.13
N LEU A 508 21.57 -32.38 3.52
CA LEU A 508 22.80 -32.36 2.71
C LEU A 508 22.62 -33.07 1.37
N ARG A 509 22.09 -34.30 1.38
CA ARG A 509 22.02 -35.16 0.19
C ARG A 509 20.93 -34.79 -0.80
N PHE A 510 19.77 -34.37 -0.32
CA PHE A 510 18.58 -34.15 -1.13
C PHE A 510 18.29 -32.67 -1.36
N MET A 511 18.85 -31.75 -0.56
CA MET A 511 18.69 -30.31 -0.76
C MET A 511 19.96 -29.64 -1.27
N LEU A 512 21.05 -29.64 -0.49
CA LEU A 512 22.23 -28.84 -0.82
C LEU A 512 23.06 -29.41 -1.97
N LEU A 513 23.38 -30.71 -1.98
CA LEU A 513 24.16 -31.31 -3.08
C LEU A 513 23.48 -31.14 -4.45
N PRO A 514 22.17 -31.42 -4.62
CA PRO A 514 21.49 -31.17 -5.89
C PRO A 514 21.50 -29.71 -6.32
N LEU A 515 21.41 -28.76 -5.37
CA LEU A 515 21.48 -27.33 -5.67
C LEU A 515 22.83 -26.95 -6.28
N LEU A 516 23.93 -27.51 -5.79
CA LEU A 516 25.28 -27.29 -6.34
C LEU A 516 25.46 -27.95 -7.71
N ASP A 517 25.04 -29.20 -7.84
CA ASP A 517 25.25 -29.97 -9.07
C ASP A 517 24.36 -29.47 -10.23
N GLN A 518 23.11 -29.11 -9.93
CA GLN A 518 22.09 -28.77 -10.93
C GLN A 518 21.84 -27.26 -11.07
N GLN A 519 22.31 -26.45 -10.11
CA GLN A 519 22.07 -25.00 -10.04
C GLN A 519 20.56 -24.66 -10.08
N LYS A 520 19.76 -25.53 -9.46
CA LYS A 520 18.30 -25.41 -9.38
C LYS A 520 17.83 -25.92 -8.03
N ASP A 521 16.69 -25.40 -7.57
CA ASP A 521 16.01 -25.93 -6.40
C ASP A 521 15.65 -27.41 -6.64
N PRO A 522 15.89 -28.32 -5.67
CA PRO A 522 15.67 -29.75 -5.82
C PRO A 522 14.20 -30.08 -6.12
N ILE A 523 13.98 -30.88 -7.16
CA ILE A 523 12.63 -31.30 -7.57
C ILE A 523 12.25 -32.63 -6.92
N GLY A 524 11.14 -32.62 -6.18
CA GLY A 524 10.49 -33.81 -5.61
C GLY A 524 9.16 -34.18 -6.30
N SER A 525 8.51 -35.23 -5.81
CA SER A 525 7.14 -35.63 -6.21
C SER A 525 6.38 -36.20 -5.02
N MET A 526 5.08 -36.44 -5.18
CA MET A 526 4.11 -36.79 -4.11
C MET A 526 3.77 -35.62 -3.19
N GLY A 527 2.71 -35.78 -2.38
CA GLY A 527 2.34 -34.80 -1.36
C GLY A 527 3.20 -34.91 -0.11
N ASN A 528 3.22 -33.84 0.69
CA ASN A 528 3.87 -33.86 2.01
C ASN A 528 2.97 -34.61 3.02
N ASP A 529 3.39 -35.81 3.42
CA ASP A 529 2.70 -36.66 4.40
C ASP A 529 3.25 -36.50 5.82
N ALA A 530 4.23 -35.62 6.04
CA ALA A 530 4.73 -35.30 7.36
C ALA A 530 3.67 -34.57 8.20
N ALA A 531 3.68 -34.82 9.52
CA ALA A 531 2.86 -34.08 10.45
C ALA A 531 3.16 -32.57 10.36
N LEU A 532 2.12 -31.73 10.52
CA LEU A 532 2.30 -30.29 10.69
C LEU A 532 3.30 -30.01 11.82
N ALA A 533 4.07 -28.93 11.71
CA ALA A 533 5.18 -28.67 12.64
C ALA A 533 4.74 -28.68 14.11
N CYS A 534 3.58 -28.10 14.42
CA CYS A 534 2.99 -28.07 15.75
C CYS A 534 2.47 -29.42 16.28
N LEU A 535 2.34 -30.43 15.41
CA LEU A 535 1.89 -31.79 15.72
C LEU A 535 3.03 -32.81 15.62
N SER A 536 4.24 -32.39 15.29
CA SER A 536 5.38 -33.28 15.10
C SER A 536 5.96 -33.71 16.45
N ASP A 537 6.28 -35.00 16.58
CA ASP A 537 7.05 -35.53 17.72
C ASP A 537 8.56 -35.25 17.59
N HIS A 538 8.99 -34.66 16.48
CA HIS A 538 10.39 -34.31 16.21
C HIS A 538 10.61 -32.80 16.34
N PRO A 539 11.83 -32.35 16.73
CA PRO A 539 12.18 -30.93 16.69
C PRO A 539 12.02 -30.38 15.26
N ARG A 540 11.23 -29.32 15.12
CA ARG A 540 11.00 -28.60 13.86
C ARG A 540 11.59 -27.20 13.97
N MET A 541 12.06 -26.67 12.86
CA MET A 541 12.58 -25.31 12.82
C MET A 541 11.43 -24.32 12.82
N ILE A 542 11.67 -23.09 13.29
CA ILE A 542 10.64 -22.04 13.30
C ILE A 542 10.10 -21.78 11.89
N TYR A 543 10.95 -21.87 10.86
CA TYR A 543 10.57 -21.76 9.46
C TYR A 543 9.41 -22.69 9.07
N ASP A 544 9.32 -23.90 9.63
CA ASP A 544 8.29 -24.89 9.29
C ASP A 544 6.87 -24.49 9.72
N TYR A 545 6.75 -23.55 10.67
CA TYR A 545 5.48 -23.04 11.17
C TYR A 545 4.87 -21.99 10.22
N PHE A 546 5.69 -21.40 9.35
CA PHE A 546 5.24 -20.46 8.35
C PHE A 546 4.88 -21.20 7.06
N LYS A 547 3.90 -20.66 6.34
CA LYS A 547 3.48 -21.14 5.02
C LYS A 547 3.50 -19.97 4.07
N GLN A 548 4.06 -20.20 2.89
CA GLN A 548 4.08 -19.19 1.84
C GLN A 548 2.65 -18.92 1.40
N LEU A 549 2.28 -17.64 1.39
CA LEU A 549 1.03 -17.23 0.78
C LEU A 549 1.20 -17.30 -0.74
N PHE A 550 0.11 -17.60 -1.43
CA PHE A 550 0.07 -17.58 -2.88
C PHE A 550 -1.21 -16.91 -3.34
N ALA A 551 -1.12 -16.26 -4.50
CA ALA A 551 -2.23 -15.59 -5.14
C ALA A 551 -3.20 -16.63 -5.73
N GLN A 552 -4.50 -16.46 -5.46
CA GLN A 552 -5.54 -17.29 -6.04
C GLN A 552 -6.79 -16.46 -6.35
N VAL A 553 -7.22 -16.48 -7.62
CA VAL A 553 -8.39 -15.74 -8.15
C VAL A 553 -8.22 -14.22 -8.17
N THR A 554 -7.89 -13.60 -7.04
CA THR A 554 -7.91 -12.14 -6.85
C THR A 554 -6.81 -11.45 -7.67
N ASN A 555 -5.60 -12.01 -7.66
CA ASN A 555 -4.48 -11.63 -8.51
C ASN A 555 -3.81 -12.86 -9.15
N PRO A 556 -3.16 -12.73 -10.32
CA PRO A 556 -2.42 -13.81 -10.96
C PRO A 556 -0.99 -13.92 -10.40
N ALA A 557 -0.47 -15.14 -10.37
CA ALA A 557 0.96 -15.38 -10.20
C ALA A 557 1.73 -15.03 -11.49
N ILE A 558 3.01 -14.68 -11.33
CA ILE A 558 3.92 -14.33 -12.43
C ILE A 558 4.79 -15.53 -12.79
N ASP A 559 5.10 -15.71 -14.08
CA ASP A 559 6.06 -16.72 -14.53
C ASP A 559 7.50 -16.18 -14.42
N SER A 560 8.18 -16.53 -13.33
CA SER A 560 9.53 -16.03 -13.04
C SER A 560 10.62 -16.44 -14.03
N ILE A 561 10.32 -17.35 -14.98
CA ILE A 561 11.25 -17.80 -16.02
C ILE A 561 10.95 -17.07 -17.33
N ARG A 562 9.68 -17.04 -17.75
CA ARG A 562 9.29 -16.44 -19.03
C ARG A 562 9.17 -14.93 -18.97
N GLU A 563 8.90 -14.40 -17.78
CA GLU A 563 8.70 -12.98 -17.50
C GLU A 563 9.81 -12.48 -16.56
N GLU A 564 11.04 -13.01 -16.65
CA GLU A 564 12.18 -12.56 -15.83
C GLU A 564 12.46 -11.05 -15.97
N VAL A 565 12.15 -10.46 -17.14
CA VAL A 565 12.40 -9.04 -17.44
C VAL A 565 11.65 -8.06 -16.52
N ILE A 566 10.58 -8.50 -15.85
CA ILE A 566 9.76 -7.67 -14.95
C ILE A 566 10.09 -7.89 -13.46
N MET A 567 10.99 -8.84 -13.16
CA MET A 567 11.41 -9.17 -11.80
C MET A 567 12.85 -8.71 -11.54
N SER A 568 13.17 -8.39 -10.30
CA SER A 568 14.54 -8.12 -9.86
C SER A 568 14.72 -8.52 -8.39
N LEU A 569 15.94 -8.92 -8.04
CA LEU A 569 16.40 -9.15 -6.68
C LEU A 569 17.40 -8.07 -6.22
N GLU A 570 17.73 -7.13 -7.09
CA GLU A 570 18.58 -5.99 -6.76
C GLU A 570 17.85 -5.08 -5.75
N CYS A 571 18.53 -4.72 -4.68
CA CYS A 571 17.99 -3.87 -3.64
C CYS A 571 19.03 -2.92 -3.06
N TYR A 572 18.54 -1.79 -2.54
CA TYR A 572 19.33 -0.85 -1.78
C TYR A 572 19.21 -1.15 -0.28
N VAL A 573 20.36 -1.25 0.38
CA VAL A 573 20.50 -1.57 1.81
C VAL A 573 21.16 -0.41 2.54
N GLY A 574 20.84 -0.29 3.83
CA GLY A 574 21.36 0.76 4.69
C GLY A 574 20.36 1.89 4.90
N PRO A 575 20.78 2.98 5.58
CA PRO A 575 19.90 4.07 5.94
C PRO A 575 19.25 4.69 4.70
N GLU A 576 17.93 4.85 4.77
CA GLU A 576 17.13 5.62 3.82
C GLU A 576 17.16 7.10 4.20
N GLY A 577 17.06 7.97 3.20
CA GLY A 577 16.89 9.40 3.42
C GLY A 577 15.42 9.82 3.52
N ASN A 578 15.16 11.08 3.19
CA ASN A 578 13.85 11.69 3.31
C ASN A 578 13.04 11.51 2.01
N LEU A 579 11.96 10.72 2.07
CA LEU A 579 11.08 10.43 0.94
C LEU A 579 10.50 11.69 0.25
N LEU A 580 10.32 12.76 1.00
CA LEU A 580 9.71 14.00 0.50
C LEU A 580 10.70 14.91 -0.21
N GLU A 581 12.00 14.68 -0.03
CA GLU A 581 13.04 15.45 -0.67
C GLU A 581 13.49 14.76 -1.97
N THR A 582 14.10 15.51 -2.88
CA THR A 582 14.79 14.95 -4.04
C THR A 582 16.16 15.61 -4.17
N SER A 583 17.14 15.02 -3.51
CA SER A 583 18.53 15.47 -3.49
C SER A 583 19.51 14.35 -3.81
N GLU A 584 20.72 14.72 -4.19
CA GLU A 584 21.81 13.78 -4.53
C GLU A 584 22.09 12.79 -3.39
N ALA A 585 22.11 13.28 -2.14
CA ALA A 585 22.42 12.47 -0.96
C ALA A 585 21.48 11.27 -0.75
N GLN A 586 20.26 11.31 -1.31
CA GLN A 586 19.31 10.20 -1.22
C GLN A 586 19.80 8.93 -1.92
N ALA A 587 20.68 9.07 -2.93
CA ALA A 587 21.26 7.94 -3.65
C ALA A 587 22.40 7.26 -2.89
N HIS A 588 22.84 7.82 -1.74
CA HIS A 588 23.95 7.28 -0.95
C HIS A 588 23.53 6.07 -0.12
N ARG A 589 23.35 4.94 -0.81
CA ARG A 589 22.95 3.65 -0.25
C ARG A 589 23.76 2.52 -0.89
N LEU A 590 23.85 1.39 -0.21
CA LEU A 590 24.55 0.20 -0.72
C LEU A 590 23.62 -0.56 -1.67
N SER A 591 23.89 -0.55 -2.97
CA SER A 591 23.21 -1.44 -3.92
C SER A 591 23.84 -2.82 -3.87
N ILE A 592 23.00 -3.84 -3.65
CA ILE A 592 23.38 -5.24 -3.76
C ILE A 592 22.58 -5.91 -4.87
N PRO A 593 23.22 -6.73 -5.73
CA PRO A 593 22.53 -7.39 -6.84
C PRO A 593 21.62 -8.54 -6.37
N HIS A 594 21.88 -9.08 -5.17
CA HIS A 594 21.15 -10.20 -4.61
C HIS A 594 21.20 -10.13 -3.07
N PRO A 595 20.14 -10.51 -2.34
CA PRO A 595 20.11 -10.48 -0.88
C PRO A 595 20.99 -11.55 -0.21
N ILE A 596 21.73 -12.36 -0.96
CA ILE A 596 22.59 -13.43 -0.41
C ILE A 596 24.03 -13.00 -0.56
N LEU A 597 24.72 -12.83 0.57
CA LEU A 597 26.09 -12.35 0.64
C LEU A 597 27.06 -13.51 0.86
N THR A 598 28.21 -13.51 0.19
CA THR A 598 29.32 -14.41 0.51
C THR A 598 29.96 -14.06 1.87
N ASN A 599 30.80 -14.94 2.39
CA ASN A 599 31.52 -14.69 3.64
C ASN A 599 32.47 -13.49 3.52
N GLU A 600 33.09 -13.28 2.36
CA GLU A 600 33.98 -12.16 2.06
C GLU A 600 33.22 -10.84 1.91
N GLU A 601 32.05 -10.88 1.27
CA GLU A 601 31.16 -9.71 1.16
C GLU A 601 30.67 -9.27 2.54
N LEU A 602 30.20 -10.21 3.37
CA LEU A 602 29.83 -9.91 4.75
C LEU A 602 31.02 -9.38 5.55
N ALA A 603 32.22 -9.97 5.40
CA ALA A 603 33.40 -9.50 6.10
C ALA A 603 33.72 -8.04 5.74
N SER A 604 33.63 -7.70 4.46
CA SER A 604 33.85 -6.34 3.96
C SER A 604 32.85 -5.35 4.56
N ILE A 605 31.57 -5.76 4.68
CA ILE A 605 30.53 -4.95 5.34
C ILE A 605 30.78 -4.84 6.85
N ARG A 606 31.20 -5.92 7.51
CA ARG A 606 31.47 -5.94 8.96
C ARG A 606 32.63 -5.02 9.33
N SER A 607 33.66 -4.96 8.49
CA SER A 607 34.83 -4.10 8.68
C SER A 607 34.65 -2.70 8.07
N LEU A 608 33.42 -2.27 7.77
CA LEU A 608 33.16 -0.96 7.21
C LEU A 608 33.66 0.14 8.15
N ASP A 609 34.70 0.82 7.68
CA ASP A 609 35.10 2.18 8.05
C ASP A 609 35.23 3.00 6.75
N PHE A 610 34.18 2.94 5.93
CA PHE A 610 34.12 3.59 4.62
C PHE A 610 33.29 4.88 4.74
N GLY A 611 33.98 6.02 4.72
CA GLY A 611 33.34 7.33 4.87
C GLY A 611 32.77 7.53 6.27
N ARG A 612 31.44 7.56 6.40
CA ARG A 612 30.72 7.67 7.69
C ARG A 612 29.96 6.39 8.05
N TRP A 613 30.07 5.34 7.23
CA TRP A 613 29.36 4.09 7.48
C TRP A 613 30.14 3.21 8.43
N THR A 614 29.49 2.85 9.52
CA THR A 614 29.98 1.88 10.49
C THR A 614 28.98 0.73 10.64
N THR A 615 29.50 -0.43 11.00
CA THR A 615 28.71 -1.64 11.20
C THR A 615 28.90 -2.16 12.63
N ARG A 616 27.78 -2.51 13.28
CA ARG A 616 27.80 -3.17 14.60
C ARG A 616 27.33 -4.62 14.48
N THR A 617 28.06 -5.54 15.09
CA THR A 617 27.58 -6.93 15.23
C THR A 617 26.80 -7.08 16.53
N VAL A 618 25.59 -7.62 16.44
CA VAL A 618 24.72 -7.94 17.58
C VAL A 618 24.63 -9.45 17.67
N ASP A 619 24.99 -9.97 18.84
CA ASP A 619 25.01 -11.39 19.14
C ASP A 619 23.58 -11.91 19.39
N ILE A 620 23.12 -12.82 18.52
CA ILE A 620 21.79 -13.44 18.63
C ILE A 620 21.79 -14.78 19.39
N THR A 621 22.72 -14.95 20.33
CA THR A 621 22.78 -16.12 21.22
C THR A 621 22.53 -15.75 22.69
N TYR A 622 22.24 -16.73 23.54
CA TYR A 622 22.06 -16.50 24.98
C TYR A 622 22.68 -17.62 25.85
N PRO A 623 22.99 -17.36 27.13
CA PRO A 623 23.66 -18.34 27.99
C PRO A 623 22.83 -19.60 28.19
N ARG A 624 23.45 -20.77 28.02
CA ARG A 624 22.81 -22.07 28.21
C ARG A 624 22.20 -22.27 29.61
N GLY A 625 22.81 -21.67 30.63
CA GLY A 625 22.35 -21.74 32.02
C GLY A 625 20.95 -21.17 32.25
N GLU A 626 20.46 -20.29 31.37
CA GLU A 626 19.15 -19.64 31.47
C GLU A 626 18.01 -20.49 30.88
N SER A 627 18.33 -21.56 30.15
CA SER A 627 17.36 -22.44 29.49
C SER A 627 16.30 -21.64 28.71
N ALA A 628 15.06 -22.13 28.62
CA ALA A 628 13.99 -21.46 27.87
C ALA A 628 13.65 -20.05 28.38
N SER A 629 13.89 -19.74 29.66
CA SER A 629 13.64 -18.41 30.22
C SER A 629 14.59 -17.32 29.69
N GLY A 630 15.73 -17.70 29.10
CA GLY A 630 16.69 -16.75 28.52
C GLY A 630 16.24 -16.15 27.18
N LEU A 631 15.26 -16.76 26.50
CA LEU A 631 14.86 -16.36 25.15
C LEU A 631 14.26 -14.94 25.10
N GLN A 632 13.26 -14.65 25.94
CA GLN A 632 12.61 -13.34 25.94
C GLN A 632 13.58 -12.20 26.29
N PRO A 633 14.37 -12.30 27.39
CA PRO A 633 15.39 -11.29 27.69
C PRO A 633 16.44 -11.12 26.57
N ALA A 634 16.79 -12.20 25.86
CA ALA A 634 17.71 -12.11 24.73
C ALA A 634 17.12 -11.32 23.57
N LEU A 635 15.84 -11.52 23.23
CA LEU A 635 15.15 -10.73 22.21
C LEU A 635 15.06 -9.24 22.59
N ASP A 636 14.71 -8.96 23.85
CA ASP A 636 14.63 -7.58 24.36
C ASP A 636 16.00 -6.90 24.32
N ARG A 637 17.06 -7.63 24.68
CA ARG A 637 18.46 -7.18 24.58
C ARG A 637 18.83 -6.84 23.13
N MET A 638 18.54 -7.73 22.18
CA MET A 638 18.84 -7.50 20.76
C MET A 638 18.16 -6.23 20.26
N CYS A 639 16.87 -6.03 20.56
CA CYS A 639 16.14 -4.81 20.22
C CYS A 639 16.83 -3.55 20.77
N ALA A 640 17.20 -3.55 22.05
CA ALA A 640 17.86 -2.41 22.70
C ALA A 640 19.28 -2.14 22.18
N GLU A 641 20.05 -3.19 21.86
CA GLU A 641 21.39 -3.06 21.28
C GLU A 641 21.34 -2.42 19.88
N VAL A 642 20.34 -2.79 19.07
CA VAL A 642 20.13 -2.22 17.73
C VAL A 642 19.67 -0.76 17.80
N GLU A 643 18.76 -0.42 18.73
CA GLU A 643 18.43 0.99 18.99
C GLU A 643 19.66 1.80 19.42
N SER A 644 20.52 1.21 20.26
CA SER A 644 21.76 1.84 20.68
C SER A 644 22.77 1.98 19.54
N ALA A 645 22.73 1.10 18.54
CA ALA A 645 23.53 1.22 17.31
C ALA A 645 23.06 2.40 16.47
N ILE A 646 21.75 2.52 16.27
CA ILE A 646 21.13 3.67 15.57
C ILE A 646 21.47 4.99 16.28
N ALA A 647 21.39 5.02 17.61
CA ALA A 647 21.74 6.20 18.41
C ALA A 647 23.23 6.57 18.31
N ALA A 648 24.11 5.59 18.11
CA ALA A 648 25.53 5.81 17.89
C ALA A 648 25.88 6.22 16.44
N GLY A 649 24.91 6.16 15.51
CA GLY A 649 25.10 6.49 14.11
C GLY A 649 25.57 5.32 13.23
N ASP A 650 25.45 4.08 13.70
CA ASP A 650 25.78 2.90 12.90
C ASP A 650 24.83 2.79 11.69
N SER A 651 25.41 2.57 10.51
CA SER A 651 24.67 2.46 9.24
C SER A 651 24.15 1.05 9.01
N PHE A 652 24.83 0.03 9.55
CA PHE A 652 24.44 -1.36 9.44
C PHE A 652 24.53 -2.08 10.79
N VAL A 653 23.65 -3.04 10.99
CA VAL A 653 23.77 -4.06 12.03
C VAL A 653 23.83 -5.44 11.39
N VAL A 654 24.74 -6.27 11.90
CA VAL A 654 24.78 -7.71 11.60
C VAL A 654 24.25 -8.48 12.80
N LEU A 655 23.08 -9.09 12.67
CA LEU A 655 22.57 -10.09 13.62
C LEU A 655 23.32 -11.41 13.37
N SER A 656 24.13 -11.87 14.32
CA SER A 656 25.02 -13.02 14.13
C SER A 656 24.84 -14.11 15.19
N ASP A 657 24.65 -15.35 14.74
CA ASP A 657 24.63 -16.55 15.60
C ASP A 657 26.00 -17.26 15.67
N ARG A 658 27.07 -16.65 15.14
CA ARG A 658 28.39 -17.27 15.03
C ARG A 658 28.99 -17.66 16.40
N ASP A 659 28.63 -16.94 17.45
CA ASP A 659 29.03 -17.21 18.84
C ASP A 659 28.34 -18.44 19.47
N ALA A 660 27.49 -19.15 18.72
CA ALA A 660 26.88 -20.40 19.17
C ALA A 660 27.95 -21.42 19.59
N GLY A 661 27.72 -22.12 20.70
CA GLY A 661 28.71 -23.03 21.26
C GLY A 661 28.21 -23.80 22.48
N PRO A 662 29.10 -24.51 23.20
CA PRO A 662 28.73 -25.38 24.33
C PRO A 662 27.95 -24.66 25.46
N ASP A 663 28.23 -23.37 25.65
CA ASP A 663 27.67 -22.51 26.71
C ASP A 663 26.70 -21.44 26.17
N ARG A 664 26.52 -21.36 24.84
CA ARG A 664 25.72 -20.32 24.17
C ARG A 664 24.71 -20.95 23.21
N ILE A 665 23.43 -20.76 23.48
CA ILE A 665 22.33 -21.27 22.66
C ILE A 665 21.97 -20.22 21.59
N PRO A 666 21.95 -20.57 20.30
CA PRO A 666 21.48 -19.65 19.26
C PRO A 666 19.97 -19.43 19.36
N VAL A 667 19.55 -18.17 19.24
CA VAL A 667 18.15 -17.84 18.92
C VAL A 667 17.95 -18.08 17.43
N SER A 668 16.78 -18.55 17.04
CA SER A 668 16.49 -18.69 15.61
C SER A 668 16.63 -17.36 14.89
N SER A 669 17.35 -17.35 13.77
CA SER A 669 17.66 -16.11 13.06
C SER A 669 16.39 -15.42 12.55
N LEU A 670 15.34 -16.19 12.21
CA LEU A 670 14.04 -15.65 11.82
C LEU A 670 13.35 -14.92 12.99
N LEU A 671 13.39 -15.49 14.19
CA LEU A 671 12.78 -14.89 15.37
C LEU A 671 13.52 -13.61 15.80
N ALA A 672 14.86 -13.65 15.80
CA ALA A 672 15.67 -12.47 16.10
C ALA A 672 15.45 -11.35 15.08
N CYS A 673 15.48 -11.68 13.78
CA CYS A 673 15.23 -10.72 12.70
C CYS A 673 13.84 -10.09 12.81
N GLY A 674 12.79 -10.90 12.93
CA GLY A 674 11.41 -10.41 13.03
C GLY A 674 11.17 -9.58 14.29
N ALA A 675 11.73 -9.95 15.44
CA ALA A 675 11.61 -9.19 16.68
C ALA A 675 12.23 -7.79 16.54
N VAL A 676 13.47 -7.72 16.05
CA VAL A 676 14.19 -6.46 15.82
C VAL A 676 13.48 -5.62 14.76
N HIS A 677 13.13 -6.18 13.60
CA HIS A 677 12.48 -5.45 12.52
C HIS A 677 11.16 -4.82 12.99
N HIS A 678 10.25 -5.60 13.58
CA HIS A 678 8.96 -5.07 14.03
C HIS A 678 9.10 -4.08 15.20
N HIS A 679 10.11 -4.24 16.06
CA HIS A 679 10.43 -3.27 17.10
C HIS A 679 10.86 -1.93 16.49
N LEU A 680 11.77 -1.96 15.52
CA LEU A 680 12.21 -0.76 14.81
C LEU A 680 11.11 -0.10 13.99
N VAL A 681 10.21 -0.87 13.36
CA VAL A 681 9.06 -0.32 12.62
C VAL A 681 8.10 0.41 13.56
N ARG A 682 7.74 -0.20 14.71
CA ARG A 682 6.86 0.42 15.71
C ARG A 682 7.41 1.71 16.30
N ASN A 683 8.74 1.81 16.41
CA ASN A 683 9.42 2.99 16.94
C ASN A 683 9.87 3.96 15.83
N GLU A 684 9.49 3.74 14.57
CA GLU A 684 9.84 4.60 13.43
C GLU A 684 11.35 4.77 13.21
N LEU A 685 12.12 3.71 13.51
CA LEU A 685 13.58 3.68 13.44
C LEU A 685 14.12 2.81 12.29
N ARG A 686 13.31 1.95 11.68
CA ARG A 686 13.78 0.92 10.73
C ARG A 686 14.49 1.48 9.49
N THR A 687 14.10 2.67 9.03
CA THR A 687 14.71 3.35 7.88
C THR A 687 16.12 3.87 8.17
N ARG A 688 16.53 3.94 9.44
CA ARG A 688 17.82 4.53 9.85
C ARG A 688 18.99 3.56 9.83
N ILE A 689 18.76 2.27 9.54
CA ILE A 689 19.79 1.24 9.62
C ILE A 689 19.52 0.10 8.64
N GLY A 690 20.59 -0.44 8.05
CA GLY A 690 20.55 -1.70 7.30
C GLY A 690 20.62 -2.90 8.25
N LEU A 691 19.74 -3.89 8.05
CA LEU A 691 19.64 -5.09 8.88
C LEU A 691 20.14 -6.32 8.12
N ILE A 692 21.31 -6.82 8.48
CA ILE A 692 21.94 -7.98 7.83
C ILE A 692 21.93 -9.16 8.80
N VAL A 693 21.67 -10.36 8.29
CA VAL A 693 21.61 -11.58 9.10
C VAL A 693 22.75 -12.53 8.72
N GLU A 694 23.66 -12.81 9.64
CA GLU A 694 24.64 -13.89 9.54
C GLU A 694 24.06 -15.12 10.27
N SER A 695 23.66 -16.13 9.50
CA SER A 695 22.89 -17.27 10.01
C SER A 695 23.56 -18.61 9.77
N GLY A 696 23.59 -19.43 10.82
CA GLY A 696 23.89 -20.84 10.76
C GLY A 696 22.66 -21.70 10.45
N GLU A 697 21.44 -21.17 10.47
CA GLU A 697 20.19 -21.92 10.21
C GLU A 697 19.79 -21.92 8.72
N ALA A 698 20.01 -20.79 8.03
CA ALA A 698 19.53 -20.52 6.68
C ALA A 698 20.24 -21.38 5.62
N ARG A 699 19.45 -22.17 4.87
CA ARG A 699 19.97 -23.14 3.89
C ARG A 699 19.00 -23.54 2.78
N GLU A 700 17.71 -23.20 2.92
CA GLU A 700 16.66 -23.51 1.94
C GLU A 700 16.10 -22.20 1.39
N VAL A 701 15.59 -22.20 0.14
CA VAL A 701 14.97 -21.01 -0.47
C VAL A 701 13.91 -20.42 0.46
N HIS A 702 13.07 -21.26 1.09
CA HIS A 702 12.05 -20.81 2.02
C HIS A 702 12.60 -20.04 3.23
N HIS A 703 13.77 -20.44 3.76
CA HIS A 703 14.40 -19.75 4.90
C HIS A 703 14.82 -18.34 4.51
N HIS A 704 15.42 -18.20 3.32
CA HIS A 704 15.84 -16.91 2.79
C HIS A 704 14.64 -15.99 2.51
N CYS A 705 13.58 -16.51 1.87
CA CYS A 705 12.35 -15.75 1.65
C CYS A 705 11.70 -15.25 2.94
N LEU A 706 11.67 -16.09 4.00
CA LEU A 706 11.15 -15.66 5.30
C LEU A 706 12.04 -14.61 5.95
N LEU A 707 13.37 -14.78 5.94
CA LEU A 707 14.28 -13.78 6.51
C LEU A 707 14.12 -12.42 5.82
N VAL A 708 14.07 -12.37 4.48
CA VAL A 708 13.80 -11.13 3.73
C VAL A 708 12.40 -10.59 4.06
N GLY A 709 11.37 -11.43 4.01
CA GLY A 709 9.99 -11.04 4.26
C GLY A 709 9.72 -10.52 5.69
N TYR A 710 10.54 -10.89 6.66
CA TYR A 710 10.47 -10.42 8.05
C TYR A 710 11.54 -9.36 8.38
N GLY A 711 12.22 -8.81 7.38
CA GLY A 711 12.94 -7.55 7.50
C GLY A 711 14.46 -7.59 7.32
N ALA A 712 15.05 -8.72 6.93
CA ALA A 712 16.46 -8.79 6.57
C ALA A 712 16.69 -8.13 5.21
N ASP A 713 17.61 -7.17 5.14
CA ASP A 713 18.01 -6.53 3.89
C ASP A 713 18.99 -7.42 3.10
N ALA A 714 19.84 -8.16 3.82
CA ALA A 714 20.76 -9.14 3.25
C ALA A 714 21.04 -10.28 4.24
N ILE A 715 21.43 -11.43 3.71
CA ILE A 715 21.61 -12.69 4.46
C ILE A 715 22.92 -13.32 4.05
N ASN A 716 23.75 -13.66 5.03
CA ASN A 716 24.92 -14.49 4.84
C ASN A 716 24.69 -15.86 5.50
N PRO A 717 24.41 -16.93 4.72
CA PRO A 717 24.25 -18.29 5.23
C PRO A 717 25.61 -18.97 5.47
N TYR A 718 26.44 -18.41 6.36
CA TYR A 718 27.85 -18.82 6.50
C TYR A 718 28.03 -20.33 6.71
N LEU A 719 27.19 -20.96 7.53
CA LEU A 719 27.35 -22.38 7.85
C LEU A 719 27.02 -23.27 6.66
N THR A 720 26.14 -22.81 5.77
CA THR A 720 25.88 -23.48 4.49
C THR A 720 27.10 -23.40 3.59
N PHE A 721 27.76 -22.24 3.49
CA PHE A 721 29.02 -22.11 2.75
C PHE A 721 30.14 -22.99 3.32
N GLU A 722 30.29 -23.04 4.64
CA GLU A 722 31.26 -23.91 5.32
C GLU A 722 30.95 -25.40 5.09
N ALA A 723 29.68 -25.78 5.01
CA ALA A 723 29.27 -27.17 4.83
C ALA A 723 29.49 -27.71 3.40
N ILE A 724 29.56 -26.81 2.40
CA ILE A 724 29.72 -27.17 0.98
C ILE A 724 31.14 -26.93 0.44
N SER A 725 31.95 -26.18 1.20
CA SER A 725 33.38 -26.00 0.95
C SER A 725 34.16 -27.25 1.32
#